data_AF-A0A955MWH6-F1
#
_entry.id   AF-A0A955MWH6-F1
#
_cell.length_a   1.000
_cell.length_b   1.000
_cell.length_c   1.000
_cell.angle_alpha   90.00
_cell.angle_beta   90.00
_cell.angle_gamma   90.00
#
_symmetry.space_group_name_H-M   'P 1'
#
loop_
_entity.id
_entity.type
_entity.pdbx_description
1 polymer ?
#
loop_
_entity_poly.entity_id
_entity_poly.type
_entity_poly.pdbx_seq_one_letter_code
_entity_poly.pdbx_strand_id
1 'polypeptide(L)'
;YLNGELASTDGNFPFEFRFLAPLRSEQSSVTIQARATDTGGNLTTTDQMLTLTDDATPPEVVAVAPSQGSSSKPGSLTSISVVFNEPILASTLGSNSFQLMSAGPDRSLDTPDDVMVGGGSILFDSLSRTARMVFSTPPSSGLYRAQVTNAVTDLKGNPLASTFNWTFMIEGPQVTGTTPADGAIARAGSVSTILGIFDADMDRSTIGSASFRLFSPGNDGDLGTEDDTEVPGGAVDYQDETRTARIVFPSALAPGDYRAVLAGSIQDLFGDSLSEDFEWTFTVEAPRVLAVSPPNGSLRGESRIFQIQATFSAELDANTLTPSTFRIFAPGLDEQLNTGDDFLIEATSVYFNPELRRAYLTLPGTLPISEYRGEITSAVADTQGNHLSSDFNWTFSVIEAPYEQLLFDRPSLQAGASAGDTLIADFNLDGIADLAVASAQENSLRVYFGVGGGAFRKSTVDFDMGIPAGRLVVADFNLDGFPDIAGAQNAFFLSGIETISVILNQGDETFASPSLYESGMGPFGIAAGDLDGDGDPDLAVTNTVDFLSSESPGDVRLLINRGDGVFDPGARFPVGYRPTGILIQDFDRDGDNDLALTNGGDLSVTLSGLPLAPGMLFLFRNNGSATFTGPESYPVGVNPLDVASGDLNGDGRLDLVVANDGYYQGGPAVPSSYSILLATDGGLFASPTSIDSATRPQRVALADIDSDAKYDLLSSAREANNNASFFSVRLGNGDGTFQPETLLRTSLDADSIAVGDLNQDGNQDVALTTFGQSDSIWMEFGKGDGTFLPLPPSFEAGKVGAALAVSGNFDDDNHLDVLLMNRFGNKDFRVLAFLPGSGTGTFGAPVEFNAHTDFSTPRDMAVADFNGDETLDAAVIGDFYLGTSPPSPLGVFTNDGHGVFTPLAPQPFFDNQPQSVVAARIDADADTDLVVGQNLSIRVLLNNGDATFTAGPETTFTSVSPHALAAADLNMDGKTDVVVGYNRFTDTLVLVLLGKGDGTFETPIELSVPRGDVKLAIADFTGDGPLDILVTSAQFPSVTATVLRGTGDGNFETLVTLPNVAQSAERLVVG
;
A
#
# COMPACT_ATOMS: atom_id res chain seq x y z
N TYR A 1 -26.65 -56.66 37.74
CA TYR A 1 -25.32 -56.62 38.38
C TYR A 1 -24.34 -57.44 37.56
N LEU A 2 -23.17 -56.89 37.23
CA LEU A 2 -22.05 -57.61 36.59
C LEU A 2 -20.81 -57.38 37.49
N ASN A 3 -20.07 -58.44 37.83
CA ASN A 3 -18.91 -58.37 38.75
C ASN A 3 -19.18 -57.72 40.12
N GLY A 4 -20.38 -57.87 40.66
CA GLY A 4 -20.72 -57.36 41.99
C GLY A 4 -21.13 -55.88 42.05
N GLU A 5 -21.19 -55.17 40.92
CA GLU A 5 -21.68 -53.79 40.84
C GLU A 5 -23.02 -53.67 40.10
N LEU A 6 -23.84 -52.69 40.53
CA LEU A 6 -25.16 -52.41 39.96
C LEU A 6 -25.00 -51.73 38.60
N ALA A 7 -25.11 -52.49 37.51
CA ALA A 7 -25.29 -51.90 36.19
C ALA A 7 -26.64 -51.15 36.16
N SER A 8 -26.60 -49.84 35.87
CA SER A 8 -27.79 -48.97 35.87
C SER A 8 -28.84 -49.39 34.85
N THR A 9 -30.11 -49.22 35.18
CA THR A 9 -31.25 -49.47 34.28
C THR A 9 -32.20 -48.28 34.27
N ASP A 10 -32.68 -47.90 33.09
CA ASP A 10 -33.68 -46.85 32.82
C ASP A 10 -35.14 -47.35 32.88
N GLY A 11 -35.37 -48.50 33.50
CA GLY A 11 -36.66 -48.82 34.13
C GLY A 11 -37.78 -49.31 33.21
N ASN A 12 -37.53 -49.71 31.96
CA ASN A 12 -38.58 -50.32 31.13
C ASN A 12 -38.02 -51.40 30.15
N PHE A 13 -38.48 -52.65 30.30
CA PHE A 13 -38.38 -53.83 29.38
C PHE A 13 -37.15 -54.79 29.52
N PRO A 14 -37.28 -56.07 29.07
CA PRO A 14 -36.61 -57.25 29.65
C PRO A 14 -35.13 -57.38 29.28
N PHE A 15 -34.36 -58.04 30.16
CA PHE A 15 -32.92 -58.25 29.98
C PHE A 15 -32.59 -59.00 28.68
N GLU A 16 -31.89 -58.34 27.75
CA GLU A 16 -31.22 -58.99 26.63
C GLU A 16 -29.77 -59.30 27.03
N PHE A 17 -29.38 -60.57 27.00
CA PHE A 17 -28.00 -60.99 27.22
C PHE A 17 -27.37 -61.36 25.87
N ARG A 18 -26.31 -60.66 25.46
CA ARG A 18 -25.51 -61.01 24.29
C ARG A 18 -24.24 -61.72 24.75
N PHE A 19 -24.00 -62.92 24.22
CA PHE A 19 -22.82 -63.72 24.51
C PHE A 19 -21.96 -63.85 23.25
N LEU A 20 -20.67 -63.54 23.36
CA LEU A 20 -19.65 -63.92 22.37
C LEU A 20 -18.99 -65.20 22.88
N ALA A 21 -19.27 -66.33 22.23
CA ALA A 21 -18.64 -67.61 22.55
C ALA A 21 -17.74 -68.05 21.38
N PRO A 22 -16.47 -68.40 21.61
CA PRO A 22 -15.65 -69.00 20.57
C PRO A 22 -16.18 -70.40 20.28
N LEU A 23 -16.82 -70.57 19.12
CA LEU A 23 -17.29 -71.87 18.64
C LEU A 23 -16.09 -72.74 18.28
N ARG A 24 -16.03 -73.95 18.84
CA ARG A 24 -15.13 -75.00 18.34
C ARG A 24 -15.77 -75.63 17.10
N SER A 25 -14.97 -75.99 16.10
CA SER A 25 -15.41 -76.50 14.79
C SER A 25 -16.41 -77.67 14.83
N GLU A 26 -16.49 -78.39 15.95
CA GLU A 26 -17.32 -79.60 16.12
C GLU A 26 -18.67 -79.38 16.85
N GLN A 27 -19.02 -78.16 17.27
CA GLN A 27 -20.29 -77.93 17.99
C GLN A 27 -21.47 -77.71 17.04
N SER A 28 -22.45 -78.62 17.06
CA SER A 28 -23.70 -78.54 16.27
C SER A 28 -24.84 -77.80 16.98
N SER A 29 -24.67 -77.47 18.26
CA SER A 29 -25.61 -76.68 19.06
C SER A 29 -24.92 -76.01 20.25
N VAL A 30 -25.54 -74.93 20.75
CA VAL A 30 -25.14 -74.26 21.99
C VAL A 30 -26.37 -74.18 22.90
N THR A 31 -26.23 -74.61 24.14
CA THR A 31 -27.28 -74.45 25.16
C THR A 31 -26.95 -73.25 26.04
N ILE A 32 -27.82 -72.25 26.04
CA ILE A 32 -27.72 -71.09 26.92
C ILE A 32 -28.61 -71.35 28.14
N GLN A 33 -28.00 -71.41 29.32
CA GLN A 33 -28.71 -71.49 30.60
C GLN A 33 -28.68 -70.11 31.27
N ALA A 34 -29.84 -69.49 31.45
CA ALA A 34 -29.98 -68.23 32.17
C ALA A 34 -30.61 -68.47 33.53
N ARG A 35 -30.06 -67.84 34.58
CA ARG A 35 -30.57 -67.87 35.95
C ARG A 35 -30.80 -66.45 36.43
N ALA A 36 -31.99 -66.16 36.95
CA ALA A 36 -32.32 -64.86 37.51
C ALA A 36 -32.88 -65.02 38.91
N THR A 37 -32.41 -64.21 39.86
CA THR A 37 -32.92 -64.16 41.23
C THR A 37 -33.51 -62.78 41.47
N ASP A 38 -34.76 -62.70 41.93
CA ASP A 38 -35.35 -61.42 42.30
C ASP A 38 -34.80 -60.88 43.63
N THR A 39 -35.12 -59.63 43.97
CA THR A 39 -34.68 -58.98 45.22
C THR A 39 -35.28 -59.60 46.49
N GLY A 40 -36.26 -60.49 46.36
CA GLY A 40 -36.83 -61.29 47.44
C GLY A 40 -36.15 -62.66 47.64
N GLY A 41 -35.17 -63.01 46.78
CA GLY A 41 -34.44 -64.27 46.83
C GLY A 41 -35.06 -65.42 46.03
N ASN A 42 -36.09 -65.17 45.21
CA ASN A 42 -36.70 -66.22 44.38
C ASN A 42 -35.89 -66.42 43.10
N LEU A 43 -35.46 -67.66 42.86
CA LEU A 43 -34.69 -68.05 41.67
C LEU A 43 -35.61 -68.58 40.56
N THR A 44 -35.39 -68.13 39.32
CA THR A 44 -35.88 -68.78 38.10
C THR A 44 -34.72 -69.18 37.19
N THR A 45 -34.89 -70.27 36.44
CA THR A 45 -33.89 -70.76 35.48
C THR A 45 -34.58 -71.11 34.16
N THR A 46 -33.97 -70.75 33.03
CA THR A 46 -34.42 -71.18 31.69
C THR A 46 -33.23 -71.66 30.87
N ASP A 47 -33.45 -72.73 30.09
CA ASP A 47 -32.47 -73.31 29.18
C ASP A 47 -33.01 -73.20 27.76
N GLN A 48 -32.26 -72.55 26.87
CA GLN A 48 -32.58 -72.48 25.45
C GLN A 48 -31.46 -73.11 24.63
N MET A 49 -31.78 -74.15 23.88
CA MET A 49 -30.85 -74.77 22.94
C MET A 49 -30.97 -74.08 21.58
N LEU A 50 -29.87 -73.50 21.10
CA LEU A 50 -29.75 -72.94 19.76
C LEU A 50 -29.06 -73.96 18.87
N THR A 51 -29.70 -74.32 17.76
CA THR A 51 -29.12 -75.18 16.73
C THR A 51 -28.48 -74.28 15.68
N LEU A 52 -27.20 -74.50 15.38
CA LEU A 52 -26.49 -73.74 14.35
C LEU A 52 -26.75 -74.46 13.02
N THR A 53 -27.34 -73.77 12.05
CA THR A 53 -27.57 -74.33 10.70
C THR A 53 -26.26 -74.44 9.93
N ASP A 54 -26.14 -75.46 9.08
CA ASP A 54 -25.01 -75.60 8.15
C ASP A 54 -24.88 -74.35 7.28
N ASP A 55 -23.68 -73.77 7.29
CA ASP A 55 -23.30 -72.71 6.38
C ASP A 55 -22.92 -73.32 5.04
N ALA A 56 -23.65 -72.99 3.99
CA ALA A 56 -23.38 -73.41 2.62
C ALA A 56 -22.99 -72.22 1.74
N THR A 57 -22.79 -71.05 2.34
CA THR A 57 -22.50 -69.80 1.64
C THR A 57 -20.99 -69.69 1.47
N PRO A 58 -20.49 -69.47 0.24
CA PRO A 58 -19.08 -69.16 0.04
C PRO A 58 -18.68 -67.84 0.71
N PRO A 59 -17.44 -67.71 1.20
CA PRO A 59 -16.90 -66.42 1.60
C PRO A 59 -16.78 -65.49 0.40
N GLU A 60 -16.84 -64.18 0.65
CA GLU A 60 -16.71 -63.11 -0.34
C GLU A 60 -15.69 -62.07 0.11
N VAL A 61 -14.99 -61.49 -0.86
CA VAL A 61 -14.10 -60.34 -0.65
C VAL A 61 -14.93 -59.06 -0.62
N VAL A 62 -14.85 -58.29 0.46
CA VAL A 62 -15.61 -57.04 0.63
C VAL A 62 -14.77 -55.77 0.50
N ALA A 63 -13.46 -55.87 0.71
CA ALA A 63 -12.53 -54.78 0.51
C ALA A 63 -11.12 -55.30 0.21
N VAL A 64 -10.35 -54.49 -0.53
CA VAL A 64 -8.92 -54.72 -0.78
C VAL A 64 -8.14 -53.44 -0.57
N ALA A 65 -6.88 -53.58 -0.16
CA ALA A 65 -5.92 -52.49 -0.14
C ALA A 65 -4.60 -52.98 -0.78
N PRO A 66 -4.01 -52.24 -1.73
CA PRO A 66 -4.56 -51.05 -2.40
C PRO A 66 -5.90 -51.31 -3.09
N SER A 67 -6.72 -50.28 -3.28
CA SER A 67 -8.01 -50.41 -3.94
C SER A 67 -7.83 -50.72 -5.42
N GLN A 68 -8.86 -51.31 -6.05
CA GLN A 68 -8.85 -51.62 -7.48
C GLN A 68 -8.52 -50.38 -8.33
N GLY A 69 -7.47 -50.47 -9.14
CA GLY A 69 -7.02 -49.41 -10.05
C GLY A 69 -6.27 -48.26 -9.39
N SER A 70 -5.95 -48.33 -8.09
CA SER A 70 -5.18 -47.28 -7.40
C SER A 70 -3.71 -47.29 -7.80
N SER A 71 -3.06 -46.14 -7.67
CA SER A 71 -1.60 -46.02 -7.66
C SER A 71 -1.08 -45.82 -6.24
N SER A 72 0.15 -46.24 -6.00
CA SER A 72 0.87 -46.09 -4.73
C SER A 72 2.27 -45.56 -5.02
N LYS A 73 2.77 -44.71 -4.11
CA LYS A 73 4.13 -44.14 -4.23
C LYS A 73 5.22 -45.22 -4.11
N PRO A 74 6.39 -45.01 -4.73
CA PRO A 74 7.56 -45.88 -4.55
C PRO A 74 7.84 -46.14 -3.07
N GLY A 75 8.23 -47.37 -2.72
CA GLY A 75 8.60 -47.75 -1.34
C GLY A 75 7.47 -47.79 -0.29
N SER A 76 6.29 -47.24 -0.58
CA SER A 76 5.20 -47.09 0.40
C SER A 76 4.39 -48.37 0.63
N LEU A 77 4.43 -49.32 -0.31
CA LEU A 77 3.61 -50.53 -0.26
C LEU A 77 4.27 -51.66 0.54
N THR A 78 4.13 -51.59 1.86
CA THR A 78 4.66 -52.62 2.78
C THR A 78 3.78 -53.88 2.87
N SER A 79 2.54 -53.82 2.38
CA SER A 79 1.64 -54.97 2.34
C SER A 79 0.45 -54.75 1.41
N ILE A 80 -0.11 -55.85 0.90
CA ILE A 80 -1.46 -55.88 0.34
C ILE A 80 -2.40 -56.61 1.30
N SER A 81 -3.68 -56.25 1.30
CA SER A 81 -4.67 -56.89 2.16
C SER A 81 -6.02 -57.07 1.50
N VAL A 82 -6.74 -58.07 1.98
CA VAL A 82 -8.10 -58.43 1.59
C VAL A 82 -8.95 -58.63 2.84
N VAL A 83 -10.15 -58.06 2.85
CA VAL A 83 -11.13 -58.21 3.93
C VAL A 83 -12.25 -59.12 3.42
N PHE A 84 -12.60 -60.12 4.22
CA PHE A 84 -13.68 -61.05 3.90
C PHE A 84 -14.98 -60.67 4.63
N ASN A 85 -16.13 -60.99 4.02
CA ASN A 85 -17.44 -60.83 4.65
C ASN A 85 -17.61 -61.72 5.88
N GLU A 86 -16.79 -62.77 6.04
CA GLU A 86 -16.84 -63.72 7.15
C GLU A 86 -15.45 -64.29 7.52
N PRO A 87 -15.30 -64.97 8.68
CA PRO A 87 -14.03 -65.60 9.06
C PRO A 87 -13.64 -66.76 8.13
N ILE A 88 -12.39 -66.76 7.69
CA ILE A 88 -11.82 -67.83 6.85
C ILE A 88 -10.92 -68.78 7.62
N LEU A 89 -10.74 -69.99 7.09
CA LEU A 89 -9.83 -70.98 7.64
C LEU A 89 -8.39 -70.59 7.31
N ALA A 90 -7.69 -70.01 8.30
CA ALA A 90 -6.34 -69.46 8.14
C ALA A 90 -5.32 -70.45 7.54
N SER A 91 -5.47 -71.77 7.73
CA SER A 91 -4.58 -72.76 7.11
C SER A 91 -4.73 -72.88 5.58
N THR A 92 -5.81 -72.35 5.02
CA THR A 92 -6.03 -72.28 3.56
C THR A 92 -5.46 -71.01 2.93
N LEU A 93 -5.02 -70.05 3.74
CA LEU A 93 -4.28 -68.87 3.30
C LEU A 93 -2.79 -69.19 3.24
N GLY A 94 -2.23 -69.14 2.04
CA GLY A 94 -0.82 -69.37 1.79
C GLY A 94 -0.41 -68.82 0.44
N SER A 95 0.86 -69.01 0.08
CA SER A 95 1.45 -68.49 -1.16
C SER A 95 0.83 -69.02 -2.46
N ASN A 96 -0.03 -70.03 -2.37
CA ASN A 96 -0.79 -70.57 -3.51
C ASN A 96 -2.21 -70.00 -3.59
N SER A 97 -2.71 -69.41 -2.51
CA SER A 97 -4.10 -68.98 -2.40
C SER A 97 -4.26 -67.48 -2.26
N PHE A 98 -3.23 -66.76 -1.81
CA PHE A 98 -3.11 -65.31 -1.88
C PHE A 98 -1.78 -64.99 -2.59
N GLN A 99 -1.87 -64.40 -3.78
CA GLN A 99 -0.75 -64.23 -4.70
C GLN A 99 -0.69 -62.80 -5.23
N LEU A 100 0.53 -62.33 -5.53
CA LEU A 100 0.78 -61.07 -6.19
C LEU A 100 1.61 -61.35 -7.45
N MET A 101 1.18 -60.81 -8.59
CA MET A 101 1.81 -60.94 -9.89
C MET A 101 2.21 -59.56 -10.38
N SER A 102 3.44 -59.41 -10.86
CA SER A 102 3.91 -58.24 -11.60
C SER A 102 3.70 -58.48 -13.09
N ALA A 103 3.30 -57.45 -13.84
CA ALA A 103 3.09 -57.46 -15.30
C ALA A 103 4.35 -57.77 -16.13
N GLY A 104 5.52 -57.91 -15.49
CA GLY A 104 6.75 -58.22 -16.22
C GLY A 104 7.21 -57.09 -17.16
N PRO A 105 8.21 -57.35 -18.02
CA PRO A 105 8.81 -56.35 -18.90
C PRO A 105 7.87 -55.71 -19.92
N ASP A 106 6.82 -56.40 -20.37
CA ASP A 106 5.88 -55.83 -21.35
C ASP A 106 4.85 -54.85 -20.74
N ARG A 107 4.85 -54.72 -19.40
CA ARG A 107 3.97 -53.86 -18.60
C ARG A 107 2.48 -54.14 -18.81
N SER A 108 2.14 -55.31 -19.36
CA SER A 108 0.77 -55.78 -19.54
C SER A 108 0.49 -56.92 -18.59
N LEU A 109 -0.69 -56.92 -17.96
CA LEU A 109 -1.11 -58.05 -17.14
C LEU A 109 -1.74 -59.14 -18.01
N ASP A 110 -1.76 -60.37 -17.48
CA ASP A 110 -2.32 -61.56 -18.13
C ASP A 110 -1.49 -62.05 -19.34
N THR A 111 -0.20 -61.73 -19.35
CA THR A 111 0.78 -62.14 -20.37
C THR A 111 1.72 -63.22 -19.85
N PRO A 112 2.42 -63.97 -20.73
CA PRO A 112 3.30 -65.06 -20.31
C PRO A 112 4.52 -64.62 -19.47
N ASP A 113 4.84 -63.33 -19.45
CA ASP A 113 5.91 -62.74 -18.66
C ASP A 113 5.47 -62.21 -17.29
N ASP A 114 4.19 -62.35 -16.93
CA ASP A 114 3.71 -62.12 -15.56
C ASP A 114 4.57 -62.91 -14.54
N VAL A 115 5.22 -62.21 -13.60
CA VAL A 115 6.08 -62.83 -12.59
C VAL A 115 5.41 -62.83 -11.22
N MET A 116 5.36 -63.99 -10.58
CA MET A 116 4.96 -64.12 -9.17
C MET A 116 5.93 -63.35 -8.27
N VAL A 117 5.42 -62.38 -7.52
CA VAL A 117 6.19 -61.63 -6.52
C VAL A 117 6.35 -62.51 -5.28
N GLY A 118 7.59 -62.96 -5.04
CA GLY A 118 7.94 -63.76 -3.87
C GLY A 118 8.22 -62.92 -2.61
N GLY A 119 8.22 -63.54 -1.44
CA GLY A 119 8.79 -62.93 -0.21
C GLY A 119 7.82 -62.25 0.75
N GLY A 120 6.50 -62.41 0.56
CA GLY A 120 5.48 -61.93 1.48
C GLY A 120 5.07 -62.95 2.55
N SER A 121 5.06 -62.56 3.83
CA SER A 121 4.44 -63.35 4.90
C SER A 121 2.94 -63.06 4.95
N ILE A 122 2.11 -64.09 4.89
CA ILE A 122 0.65 -63.94 4.96
C ILE A 122 0.22 -64.05 6.42
N LEU A 123 -0.40 -62.98 6.92
CA LEU A 123 -0.99 -62.88 8.24
C LEU A 123 -2.51 -62.82 8.10
N PHE A 124 -3.23 -63.46 9.03
CA PHE A 124 -4.69 -63.36 9.09
C PHE A 124 -5.11 -62.91 10.48
N ASP A 125 -5.82 -61.79 10.53
CA ASP A 125 -6.50 -61.33 11.73
C ASP A 125 -7.96 -61.79 11.68
N SER A 126 -8.29 -62.75 12.55
CA SER A 126 -9.64 -63.31 12.65
C SER A 126 -10.70 -62.32 13.15
N LEU A 127 -10.29 -61.25 13.86
CA LEU A 127 -11.24 -60.25 14.38
C LEU A 127 -11.64 -59.27 13.29
N SER A 128 -10.67 -58.76 12.52
CA SER A 128 -10.94 -57.86 11.40
C SER A 128 -11.33 -58.60 10.11
N ARG A 129 -11.16 -59.94 10.06
CA ARG A 129 -11.32 -60.79 8.86
C ARG A 129 -10.40 -60.35 7.72
N THR A 130 -9.23 -59.84 8.08
CA THR A 130 -8.27 -59.28 7.11
C THR A 130 -7.13 -60.26 6.92
N ALA A 131 -6.92 -60.72 5.69
CA ALA A 131 -5.66 -61.35 5.30
C ALA A 131 -4.73 -60.28 4.74
N ARG A 132 -3.50 -60.22 5.25
CA ARG A 132 -2.48 -59.25 4.85
C ARG A 132 -1.23 -60.00 4.41
N MET A 133 -0.81 -59.79 3.17
CA MET A 133 0.49 -60.23 2.67
C MET A 133 1.49 -59.09 2.92
N VAL A 134 2.39 -59.28 3.88
CA VAL A 134 3.39 -58.30 4.30
C VAL A 134 4.70 -58.62 3.61
N PHE A 135 5.29 -57.65 2.91
CA PHE A 135 6.53 -57.83 2.17
C PHE A 135 7.74 -57.58 3.08
N SER A 136 8.77 -58.42 2.96
CA SER A 136 10.07 -58.19 3.61
C SER A 136 10.91 -57.15 2.88
N THR A 137 10.65 -56.97 1.59
CA THR A 137 11.18 -55.92 0.73
C THR A 137 10.01 -55.41 -0.11
N PRO A 138 9.69 -54.10 -0.11
CA PRO A 138 8.60 -53.56 -0.91
C PRO A 138 8.74 -53.96 -2.39
N PRO A 139 7.62 -54.25 -3.10
CA PRO A 139 7.66 -54.52 -4.53
C PRO A 139 8.12 -53.28 -5.31
N SER A 140 8.86 -53.49 -6.40
CA SER A 140 9.34 -52.42 -7.29
C SER A 140 8.18 -51.71 -8.01
N SER A 141 8.46 -50.58 -8.64
CA SER A 141 7.53 -49.91 -9.56
C SER A 141 7.03 -50.85 -10.64
N GLY A 142 5.76 -50.69 -11.04
CA GLY A 142 5.12 -51.51 -12.05
C GLY A 142 3.63 -51.73 -11.84
N LEU A 143 3.03 -52.39 -12.82
CA LEU A 143 1.63 -52.79 -12.78
C LEU A 143 1.50 -54.18 -12.13
N TYR A 144 0.59 -54.32 -11.18
CA TYR A 144 0.41 -55.53 -10.39
C TYR A 144 -1.01 -56.07 -10.46
N ARG A 145 -1.13 -57.41 -10.43
CA ARG A 145 -2.38 -58.16 -10.17
C ARG A 145 -2.23 -58.95 -8.88
N ALA A 146 -2.98 -58.58 -7.86
CA ALA A 146 -3.17 -59.42 -6.68
C ALA A 146 -4.37 -60.35 -6.89
N GLN A 147 -4.27 -61.56 -6.36
CA GLN A 147 -5.32 -62.57 -6.49
C GLN A 147 -5.51 -63.40 -5.23
N VAL A 148 -6.78 -63.66 -4.91
CA VAL A 148 -7.20 -64.64 -3.90
C VAL A 148 -7.95 -65.75 -4.60
N THR A 149 -7.41 -66.96 -4.60
CA THR A 149 -7.97 -68.10 -5.33
C THR A 149 -9.11 -68.77 -4.57
N ASN A 150 -9.85 -69.62 -5.27
CA ASN A 150 -10.85 -70.52 -4.67
C ASN A 150 -10.28 -71.62 -3.75
N ALA A 151 -8.96 -71.64 -3.49
CA ALA A 151 -8.38 -72.49 -2.46
C ALA A 151 -8.62 -71.96 -1.04
N VAL A 152 -8.94 -70.67 -0.87
CA VAL A 152 -9.34 -70.10 0.42
C VAL A 152 -10.75 -70.59 0.76
N THR A 153 -10.92 -71.16 1.95
CA THR A 153 -12.23 -71.60 2.44
C THR A 153 -12.63 -70.86 3.71
N ASP A 154 -13.94 -70.80 3.98
CA ASP A 154 -14.45 -70.44 5.29
C ASP A 154 -14.06 -71.49 6.37
N LEU A 155 -14.49 -71.28 7.62
CA LEU A 155 -14.27 -72.24 8.72
C LEU A 155 -15.02 -73.59 8.55
N LYS A 156 -15.96 -73.68 7.62
CA LYS A 156 -16.75 -74.89 7.31
C LYS A 156 -16.25 -75.64 6.07
N GLY A 157 -15.29 -75.08 5.35
CA GLY A 157 -14.69 -75.67 4.16
C GLY A 157 -15.34 -75.24 2.84
N ASN A 158 -16.24 -74.26 2.83
CA ASN A 158 -16.80 -73.71 1.59
C ASN A 158 -15.72 -72.84 0.90
N PRO A 159 -15.32 -73.13 -0.35
CA PRO A 159 -14.32 -72.34 -1.06
C PRO A 159 -14.89 -71.01 -1.56
N LEU A 160 -14.04 -70.00 -1.74
CA LEU A 160 -14.38 -68.76 -2.45
C LEU A 160 -15.02 -69.11 -3.81
N ALA A 161 -16.14 -68.46 -4.15
CA ALA A 161 -16.95 -68.84 -5.33
C ALA A 161 -16.18 -68.79 -6.67
N SER A 162 -15.22 -67.86 -6.79
CA SER A 162 -14.30 -67.74 -7.91
C SER A 162 -13.03 -67.03 -7.46
N THR A 163 -11.92 -67.16 -8.20
CA THR A 163 -10.71 -66.37 -7.94
C THR A 163 -11.04 -64.88 -8.04
N PHE A 164 -10.74 -64.14 -6.97
CA PHE A 164 -10.89 -62.69 -6.93
C PHE A 164 -9.55 -62.03 -7.31
N ASN A 165 -9.55 -61.26 -8.39
CA ASN A 165 -8.38 -60.51 -8.86
C ASN A 165 -8.62 -59.01 -8.65
N TRP A 166 -7.58 -58.29 -8.27
CA TRP A 166 -7.57 -56.83 -8.35
C TRP A 166 -6.21 -56.33 -8.81
N THR A 167 -6.20 -55.15 -9.41
CA THR A 167 -5.00 -54.55 -9.99
C THR A 167 -4.70 -53.21 -9.34
N PHE A 168 -3.43 -52.84 -9.28
CA PHE A 168 -2.96 -51.55 -8.80
C PHE A 168 -1.59 -51.26 -9.42
N MET A 169 -1.16 -50.00 -9.36
CA MET A 169 0.13 -49.55 -9.86
C MET A 169 1.02 -49.11 -8.70
N ILE A 170 2.30 -49.41 -8.79
CA ILE A 170 3.34 -48.73 -8.02
C ILE A 170 4.06 -47.82 -9.00
N GLU A 171 4.00 -46.52 -8.78
CA GLU A 171 4.68 -45.54 -9.62
C GLU A 171 6.20 -45.60 -9.36
N GLY A 172 7.01 -45.23 -10.36
CA GLY A 172 8.46 -45.03 -10.17
C GLY A 172 8.73 -43.64 -9.56
N PRO A 173 9.95 -43.36 -9.07
CA PRO A 173 10.29 -42.04 -8.54
C PRO A 173 10.07 -40.96 -9.59
N GLN A 174 9.66 -39.76 -9.15
CA GLN A 174 9.41 -38.59 -10.00
C GLN A 174 10.09 -37.34 -9.41
N VAL A 175 10.42 -36.38 -10.28
CA VAL A 175 10.88 -35.05 -9.87
C VAL A 175 9.66 -34.16 -9.63
N THR A 176 9.53 -33.57 -8.45
CA THR A 176 8.39 -32.76 -8.03
C THR A 176 8.68 -31.26 -8.01
N GLY A 177 9.96 -30.87 -8.05
CA GLY A 177 10.37 -29.48 -8.01
C GLY A 177 11.81 -29.30 -8.48
N THR A 178 12.12 -28.10 -8.97
CA THR A 178 13.45 -27.72 -9.46
C THR A 178 13.79 -26.32 -8.98
N THR A 179 15.09 -26.05 -8.78
CA THR A 179 15.60 -24.71 -8.48
C THR A 179 16.87 -24.49 -9.30
N PRO A 180 16.93 -23.47 -10.18
CA PRO A 180 15.82 -22.62 -10.61
C PRO A 180 14.67 -23.44 -11.21
N ALA A 181 13.44 -22.91 -11.15
CA ALA A 181 12.26 -23.54 -11.74
C ALA A 181 12.39 -23.63 -13.27
N ASP A 182 11.66 -24.54 -13.90
CA ASP A 182 11.67 -24.66 -15.37
C ASP A 182 11.14 -23.39 -16.04
N GLY A 183 11.93 -22.84 -16.96
CA GLY A 183 11.71 -21.56 -17.63
C GLY A 183 12.07 -20.33 -16.81
N ALA A 184 12.63 -20.48 -15.61
CA ALA A 184 12.95 -19.35 -14.74
C ALA A 184 14.03 -18.44 -15.35
N ILE A 185 13.93 -17.15 -15.06
CA ILE A 185 14.94 -16.14 -15.39
C ILE A 185 15.62 -15.74 -14.08
N ALA A 186 16.80 -16.29 -13.83
CA ALA A 186 17.58 -16.06 -12.64
C ALA A 186 18.60 -14.94 -12.84
N ARG A 187 18.96 -14.28 -11.73
CA ARG A 187 19.86 -13.13 -11.71
C ARG A 187 21.33 -13.58 -11.87
N ALA A 188 22.15 -12.79 -12.56
CA ALA A 188 23.60 -12.96 -12.54
C ALA A 188 24.13 -12.98 -11.09
N GLY A 189 25.00 -13.95 -10.78
CA GLY A 189 25.59 -14.09 -9.45
C GLY A 189 24.75 -14.83 -8.41
N SER A 190 23.45 -15.06 -8.64
CA SER A 190 22.58 -15.74 -7.66
C SER A 190 22.55 -17.27 -7.77
N VAL A 191 22.90 -17.81 -8.94
CA VAL A 191 22.79 -19.26 -9.20
C VAL A 191 24.15 -19.94 -9.05
N SER A 192 24.45 -20.49 -7.87
CA SER A 192 25.59 -21.39 -7.66
C SER A 192 25.18 -22.84 -7.39
N THR A 193 23.88 -23.10 -7.22
CA THR A 193 23.36 -24.42 -6.88
C THR A 193 22.13 -24.72 -7.73
N ILE A 194 22.07 -25.92 -8.31
CA ILE A 194 20.94 -26.42 -9.10
C ILE A 194 20.32 -27.59 -8.36
N LEU A 195 19.01 -27.57 -8.12
CA LEU A 195 18.26 -28.55 -7.32
C LEU A 195 17.26 -29.33 -8.18
N GLY A 196 17.12 -30.61 -7.86
CA GLY A 196 15.97 -31.44 -8.27
C GLY A 196 15.43 -32.21 -7.07
N ILE A 197 14.14 -32.03 -6.79
CA ILE A 197 13.45 -32.58 -5.62
C ILE A 197 12.64 -33.80 -6.05
N PHE A 198 12.75 -34.91 -5.32
CA PHE A 198 12.08 -36.17 -5.64
C PHE A 198 10.89 -36.46 -4.71
N ASP A 199 9.90 -37.19 -5.22
CA ASP A 199 8.74 -37.65 -4.45
C ASP A 199 9.03 -38.86 -3.54
N ALA A 200 10.23 -39.47 -3.65
CA ALA A 200 10.68 -40.67 -2.97
C ALA A 200 12.14 -40.57 -2.50
N ASP A 201 12.55 -41.47 -1.60
CA ASP A 201 13.93 -41.53 -1.10
C ASP A 201 14.85 -42.18 -2.13
N MET A 202 15.88 -41.46 -2.58
CA MET A 202 16.78 -41.89 -3.66
C MET A 202 18.04 -42.62 -3.20
N ASP A 203 18.55 -43.56 -4.01
CA ASP A 203 19.86 -44.17 -3.80
C ASP A 203 20.96 -43.21 -4.21
N ARG A 204 21.62 -42.63 -3.20
CA ARG A 204 22.76 -41.72 -3.34
C ARG A 204 23.87 -42.25 -4.25
N SER A 205 24.04 -43.57 -4.37
CA SER A 205 25.08 -44.16 -5.22
C SER A 205 24.81 -44.00 -6.72
N THR A 206 23.56 -43.71 -7.09
CA THR A 206 23.12 -43.48 -8.48
C THR A 206 23.08 -41.99 -8.85
N ILE A 207 23.28 -41.10 -7.88
CA ILE A 207 23.30 -39.64 -8.05
C ILE A 207 24.74 -39.14 -7.98
N GLY A 208 25.24 -38.63 -9.09
CA GLY A 208 26.59 -38.07 -9.17
C GLY A 208 26.79 -37.29 -10.47
N SER A 209 28.03 -36.83 -10.71
CA SER A 209 28.36 -36.00 -11.89
C SER A 209 28.04 -36.60 -13.27
N ALA A 210 27.77 -37.91 -13.36
CA ALA A 210 27.35 -38.55 -14.60
C ALA A 210 25.82 -38.58 -14.78
N SER A 211 25.06 -38.44 -13.70
CA SER A 211 23.59 -38.55 -13.69
C SER A 211 22.88 -37.24 -13.35
N PHE A 212 23.57 -36.25 -12.81
CA PHE A 212 23.05 -34.88 -12.71
C PHE A 212 24.03 -33.93 -13.39
N ARG A 213 23.62 -33.35 -14.51
CA ARG A 213 24.47 -32.58 -15.42
C ARG A 213 23.83 -31.25 -15.80
N LEU A 214 24.65 -30.27 -16.12
CA LEU A 214 24.24 -28.95 -16.57
C LEU A 214 24.88 -28.66 -17.93
N PHE A 215 24.11 -28.10 -18.85
CA PHE A 215 24.53 -27.76 -20.21
C PHE A 215 24.25 -26.29 -20.50
N SER A 216 25.12 -25.69 -21.30
CA SER A 216 24.91 -24.40 -21.96
C SER A 216 24.81 -24.60 -23.48
N PRO A 217 24.22 -23.65 -24.23
CA PRO A 217 24.15 -23.72 -25.69
C PRO A 217 25.50 -23.96 -26.35
N GLY A 218 25.46 -24.65 -27.48
CA GLY A 218 26.60 -24.89 -28.35
C GLY A 218 27.00 -23.67 -29.20
N ASN A 219 27.50 -23.93 -30.41
CA ASN A 219 27.87 -22.85 -31.33
C ASN A 219 26.66 -22.27 -32.09
N ASP A 220 25.55 -23.00 -32.13
CA ASP A 220 24.30 -22.56 -32.76
C ASP A 220 23.51 -21.57 -31.89
N GLY A 221 23.78 -21.55 -30.58
CA GLY A 221 23.14 -20.65 -29.62
C GLY A 221 21.78 -21.13 -29.12
N ASP A 222 21.38 -22.35 -29.47
CA ASP A 222 20.12 -22.97 -29.03
C ASP A 222 20.41 -24.07 -28.01
N LEU A 223 19.56 -24.21 -26.98
CA LEU A 223 19.56 -25.38 -26.09
C LEU A 223 18.80 -26.54 -26.74
N GLY A 224 19.24 -27.79 -26.50
CA GLY A 224 18.53 -28.97 -26.99
C GLY A 224 19.20 -29.65 -28.19
N THR A 225 20.39 -29.20 -28.58
CA THR A 225 21.08 -29.63 -29.81
C THR A 225 22.29 -30.50 -29.49
N GLU A 226 22.80 -31.22 -30.50
CA GLU A 226 23.92 -32.15 -30.31
C GLU A 226 25.24 -31.45 -29.94
N ASP A 227 25.34 -30.12 -30.11
CA ASP A 227 26.54 -29.34 -29.80
C ASP A 227 26.49 -28.60 -28.46
N ASP A 228 25.46 -28.81 -27.65
CA ASP A 228 25.39 -28.33 -26.26
C ASP A 228 26.65 -28.70 -25.48
N THR A 229 27.20 -27.72 -24.76
CA THR A 229 28.43 -27.88 -24.00
C THR A 229 28.10 -28.13 -22.53
N GLU A 230 28.62 -29.22 -21.97
CA GLU A 230 28.49 -29.50 -20.54
C GLU A 230 29.29 -28.49 -19.72
N VAL A 231 28.66 -27.92 -18.69
CA VAL A 231 29.26 -26.93 -17.78
C VAL A 231 30.10 -27.68 -16.73
N PRO A 232 31.45 -27.59 -16.78
CA PRO A 232 32.30 -28.35 -15.88
C PRO A 232 32.43 -27.68 -14.50
N GLY A 233 32.59 -28.48 -13.45
CA GLY A 233 33.01 -27.99 -12.12
C GLY A 233 31.97 -28.07 -11.00
N GLY A 234 30.75 -28.54 -11.29
CA GLY A 234 29.72 -28.78 -10.27
C GLY A 234 30.00 -30.03 -9.43
N ALA A 235 29.95 -29.90 -8.11
CA ALA A 235 29.96 -31.02 -7.16
C ALA A 235 28.53 -31.50 -6.94
N VAL A 236 28.26 -32.77 -7.24
CA VAL A 236 26.94 -33.38 -7.08
C VAL A 236 26.82 -34.08 -5.74
N ASP A 237 25.75 -33.82 -5.00
CA ASP A 237 25.37 -34.62 -3.84
C ASP A 237 23.83 -34.80 -3.74
N TYR A 238 23.40 -35.56 -2.73
CA TYR A 238 21.99 -35.80 -2.43
C TYR A 238 21.72 -35.68 -0.93
N GLN A 239 20.65 -34.96 -0.58
CA GLN A 239 20.16 -34.77 0.78
C GLN A 239 18.92 -35.64 1.04
N ASP A 240 19.03 -36.58 1.98
CA ASP A 240 17.94 -37.53 2.28
C ASP A 240 16.74 -36.84 2.94
N GLU A 241 16.95 -35.88 3.84
CA GLU A 241 15.88 -35.24 4.63
C GLU A 241 14.91 -34.45 3.74
N THR A 242 15.45 -33.80 2.71
CA THR A 242 14.72 -32.95 1.76
C THR A 242 14.47 -33.63 0.42
N ARG A 243 14.91 -34.88 0.25
CA ARG A 243 14.85 -35.64 -1.02
C ARG A 243 15.37 -34.85 -2.22
N THR A 244 16.49 -34.17 -2.04
CA THR A 244 16.98 -33.20 -3.03
C THR A 244 18.33 -33.62 -3.56
N ALA A 245 18.45 -33.82 -4.88
CA ALA A 245 19.74 -33.83 -5.56
C ALA A 245 20.17 -32.39 -5.82
N ARG A 246 21.47 -32.10 -5.63
CA ARG A 246 22.03 -30.78 -5.94
C ARG A 246 23.33 -30.87 -6.71
N ILE A 247 23.50 -29.98 -7.68
CA ILE A 247 24.80 -29.63 -8.26
C ILE A 247 25.24 -28.30 -7.65
N VAL A 248 26.38 -28.28 -6.97
CA VAL A 248 26.96 -27.07 -6.36
C VAL A 248 28.21 -26.66 -7.12
N PHE A 249 28.19 -25.47 -7.70
CA PHE A 249 29.33 -24.89 -8.39
C PHE A 249 30.19 -24.06 -7.41
N PRO A 250 31.53 -24.03 -7.60
CA PRO A 250 32.43 -23.26 -6.73
C PRO A 250 32.29 -21.74 -6.90
N SER A 251 31.63 -21.30 -7.97
CA SER A 251 31.26 -19.92 -8.27
C SER A 251 29.88 -19.93 -8.92
N ALA A 252 29.16 -18.81 -8.85
CA ALA A 252 27.89 -18.68 -9.58
C ALA A 252 28.07 -18.87 -11.09
N LEU A 253 27.00 -19.31 -11.74
CA LEU A 253 26.93 -19.49 -13.18
C LEU A 253 27.05 -18.14 -13.89
N ALA A 254 27.69 -18.16 -15.07
CA ALA A 254 27.79 -16.98 -15.93
C ALA A 254 26.43 -16.69 -16.60
N PRO A 255 26.19 -15.47 -17.09
CA PRO A 255 25.00 -15.18 -17.88
C PRO A 255 24.88 -16.08 -19.11
N GLY A 256 23.69 -16.60 -19.36
CA GLY A 256 23.37 -17.48 -20.47
C GLY A 256 22.21 -18.42 -20.16
N ASP A 257 21.76 -19.12 -21.19
CA ASP A 257 20.74 -20.15 -21.07
C ASP A 257 21.37 -21.46 -20.57
N TYR A 258 20.65 -22.19 -19.74
CA TYR A 258 21.09 -23.47 -19.21
C TYR A 258 20.01 -24.53 -19.31
N ARG A 259 20.44 -25.77 -19.58
CA ARG A 259 19.62 -26.98 -19.47
C ARG A 259 20.21 -27.89 -18.41
N ALA A 260 19.45 -28.18 -17.36
CA ALA A 260 19.80 -29.18 -16.36
C ALA A 260 19.16 -30.52 -16.70
N VAL A 261 19.88 -31.61 -16.43
CA VAL A 261 19.45 -32.97 -16.78
C VAL A 261 19.70 -33.90 -15.59
N LEU A 262 18.61 -34.52 -15.11
CA LEU A 262 18.63 -35.67 -14.21
C LEU A 262 18.42 -36.94 -15.05
N ALA A 263 19.45 -37.78 -15.12
CA ALA A 263 19.43 -38.97 -15.93
C ALA A 263 18.37 -39.97 -15.44
N GLY A 264 17.69 -40.60 -16.39
CA GLY A 264 16.71 -41.66 -16.19
C GLY A 264 17.28 -42.85 -15.41
N SER A 265 18.61 -43.01 -15.39
CA SER A 265 19.30 -44.05 -14.63
C SER A 265 19.35 -43.83 -13.11
N ILE A 266 18.94 -42.66 -12.60
CA ILE A 266 18.86 -42.39 -11.16
C ILE A 266 17.80 -43.32 -10.56
N GLN A 267 18.15 -43.98 -9.45
CA GLN A 267 17.30 -44.98 -8.79
C GLN A 267 16.89 -44.57 -7.38
N ASP A 268 15.72 -45.03 -6.97
CA ASP A 268 15.31 -45.00 -5.58
C ASP A 268 16.03 -46.07 -4.73
N LEU A 269 15.83 -46.06 -3.41
CA LEU A 269 16.40 -47.07 -2.51
C LEU A 269 15.93 -48.51 -2.78
N PHE A 270 14.93 -48.69 -3.65
CA PHE A 270 14.35 -49.97 -4.04
C PHE A 270 14.82 -50.42 -5.44
N GLY A 271 15.66 -49.62 -6.10
CA GLY A 271 16.21 -49.89 -7.43
C GLY A 271 15.31 -49.47 -8.59
N ASP A 272 14.22 -48.75 -8.33
CA ASP A 272 13.34 -48.20 -9.35
C ASP A 272 13.95 -46.94 -9.96
N SER A 273 14.05 -46.91 -11.29
CA SER A 273 14.65 -45.80 -12.02
C SER A 273 13.60 -44.74 -12.38
N LEU A 274 14.02 -43.49 -12.60
CA LEU A 274 13.20 -42.49 -13.28
C LEU A 274 12.72 -43.04 -14.65
N SER A 275 11.53 -42.64 -15.09
CA SER A 275 10.94 -43.17 -16.33
C SER A 275 11.70 -42.79 -17.59
N GLU A 276 12.32 -41.60 -17.59
CA GLU A 276 13.13 -41.01 -18.64
C GLU A 276 14.08 -39.97 -18.03
N ASP A 277 14.97 -39.38 -18.84
CA ASP A 277 15.76 -38.23 -18.42
C ASP A 277 14.80 -37.06 -18.11
N PHE A 278 14.93 -36.48 -16.92
CA PHE A 278 14.18 -35.28 -16.55
C PHE A 278 15.03 -34.05 -16.86
N GLU A 279 14.53 -33.21 -17.76
CA GLU A 279 15.23 -32.02 -18.24
C GLU A 279 14.41 -30.78 -17.94
N TRP A 280 15.09 -29.69 -17.59
CA TRP A 280 14.48 -28.37 -17.47
C TRP A 280 15.47 -27.28 -17.88
N THR A 281 14.94 -26.10 -18.18
CA THR A 281 15.71 -24.97 -18.67
C THR A 281 15.57 -23.76 -17.75
N PHE A 282 16.59 -22.90 -17.70
CA PHE A 282 16.52 -21.61 -17.03
C PHE A 282 17.54 -20.65 -17.67
N THR A 283 17.35 -19.36 -17.49
CA THR A 283 18.23 -18.30 -18.00
C THR A 283 18.94 -17.64 -16.83
N VAL A 284 20.24 -17.36 -16.94
CA VAL A 284 20.94 -16.43 -16.04
C VAL A 284 21.17 -15.14 -16.80
N GLU A 285 20.58 -14.03 -16.37
CA GLU A 285 20.72 -12.75 -17.08
C GLU A 285 21.97 -11.98 -16.65
N ALA A 286 22.59 -11.25 -17.59
CA ALA A 286 23.67 -10.32 -17.29
C ALA A 286 23.18 -9.18 -16.37
N PRO A 287 24.07 -8.56 -15.56
CA PRO A 287 23.70 -7.37 -14.83
C PRO A 287 23.22 -6.29 -15.81
N ARG A 288 22.13 -5.61 -15.48
CA ARG A 288 21.58 -4.46 -16.21
C ARG A 288 21.24 -3.33 -15.25
N VAL A 289 21.19 -2.11 -15.78
CA VAL A 289 20.62 -0.96 -15.07
C VAL A 289 19.11 -1.12 -15.11
N LEU A 290 18.48 -1.16 -13.94
CA LEU A 290 17.03 -1.24 -13.79
C LEU A 290 16.41 0.17 -13.78
N ALA A 291 16.98 1.05 -12.94
CA ALA A 291 16.49 2.39 -12.75
C ALA A 291 17.64 3.38 -12.60
N VAL A 292 17.38 4.64 -12.91
CA VAL A 292 18.29 5.76 -12.68
C VAL A 292 17.52 6.92 -12.07
N SER A 293 18.19 7.66 -11.21
CA SER A 293 17.67 8.87 -10.60
C SER A 293 18.66 10.02 -10.81
N PRO A 294 18.30 11.06 -11.56
CA PRO A 294 16.99 11.32 -12.16
C PRO A 294 16.61 10.33 -13.28
N PRO A 295 15.30 9.97 -13.41
CA PRO A 295 14.81 9.08 -14.46
C PRO A 295 15.04 9.62 -15.87
N ASN A 296 15.06 8.71 -16.85
CA ASN A 296 15.24 9.06 -18.26
C ASN A 296 14.11 9.98 -18.76
N GLY A 297 14.47 11.12 -19.34
CA GLY A 297 13.54 12.15 -19.81
C GLY A 297 12.88 12.99 -18.71
N SER A 298 13.25 12.83 -17.44
CA SER A 298 12.62 13.56 -16.33
C SER A 298 12.94 15.06 -16.34
N LEU A 299 11.99 15.85 -15.81
CA LEU A 299 12.14 17.28 -15.53
C LEU A 299 12.28 17.48 -14.02
N ARG A 300 13.37 18.10 -13.56
CA ARG A 300 13.63 18.31 -12.13
C ARG A 300 13.86 19.79 -11.84
N GLY A 301 13.21 20.31 -10.79
CA GLY A 301 13.41 21.70 -10.32
C GLY A 301 14.80 21.91 -9.68
N GLU A 302 15.32 23.13 -9.70
CA GLU A 302 16.66 23.52 -9.19
C GLU A 302 16.96 23.22 -7.70
N SER A 303 16.04 22.62 -6.95
CA SER A 303 16.30 22.22 -5.56
C SER A 303 17.14 20.93 -5.49
N ARG A 304 18.46 21.08 -5.66
CA ARG A 304 19.52 20.21 -5.10
C ARG A 304 19.78 18.84 -5.73
N ILE A 305 19.89 18.73 -7.06
CA ILE A 305 20.55 17.54 -7.66
C ILE A 305 22.07 17.65 -7.49
N PHE A 306 22.60 17.04 -6.44
CA PHE A 306 24.05 16.85 -6.22
C PHE A 306 24.44 15.37 -6.10
N GLN A 307 23.47 14.46 -6.18
CA GLN A 307 23.69 13.03 -6.18
C GLN A 307 22.81 12.38 -7.26
N ILE A 308 23.40 11.48 -8.05
CA ILE A 308 22.74 10.68 -9.08
C ILE A 308 22.76 9.23 -8.62
N GLN A 309 21.68 8.48 -8.82
CA GLN A 309 21.55 7.10 -8.39
C GLN A 309 21.31 6.17 -9.59
N ALA A 310 21.72 4.92 -9.47
CA ALA A 310 21.40 3.87 -10.42
C ALA A 310 21.19 2.54 -9.69
N THR A 311 20.07 1.88 -9.95
CA THR A 311 19.72 0.56 -9.39
C THR A 311 20.03 -0.52 -10.43
N PHE A 312 20.54 -1.67 -9.99
CA PHE A 312 20.99 -2.75 -10.86
C PHE A 312 20.28 -4.08 -10.56
N SER A 313 20.16 -4.93 -11.59
CA SER A 313 19.53 -6.25 -11.48
C SER A 313 20.34 -7.28 -10.68
N ALA A 314 21.59 -6.95 -10.32
CA ALA A 314 22.49 -7.80 -9.55
C ALA A 314 23.40 -6.96 -8.65
N GLU A 315 24.02 -7.60 -7.66
CA GLU A 315 25.05 -6.99 -6.82
C GLU A 315 26.32 -6.72 -7.65
N LEU A 316 26.82 -5.48 -7.61
CA LEU A 316 27.98 -5.06 -8.40
C LEU A 316 29.30 -5.17 -7.65
N ASP A 317 30.39 -5.48 -8.37
CA ASP A 317 31.74 -5.28 -7.85
C ASP A 317 31.98 -3.77 -7.74
N ALA A 318 31.99 -3.27 -6.51
CA ALA A 318 32.23 -1.87 -6.20
C ALA A 318 33.56 -1.33 -6.78
N ASN A 319 34.54 -2.19 -7.09
CA ASN A 319 35.78 -1.76 -7.75
C ASN A 319 35.60 -1.37 -9.23
N THR A 320 34.53 -1.85 -9.87
CA THR A 320 34.19 -1.53 -11.26
C THR A 320 33.33 -0.27 -11.37
N LEU A 321 32.75 0.19 -10.26
CA LEU A 321 32.00 1.45 -10.15
C LEU A 321 32.93 2.59 -9.72
N THR A 322 33.25 3.47 -10.67
CA THR A 322 34.15 4.61 -10.49
C THR A 322 33.57 5.84 -11.18
N PRO A 323 34.07 7.05 -10.90
CA PRO A 323 33.74 8.24 -11.70
C PRO A 323 34.04 8.11 -13.20
N SER A 324 34.83 7.10 -13.59
CA SER A 324 35.12 6.78 -14.98
C SER A 324 34.19 5.73 -15.59
N THR A 325 33.29 5.11 -14.83
CA THR A 325 32.34 4.10 -15.33
C THR A 325 30.89 4.45 -15.05
N PHE A 326 30.63 5.37 -14.11
CA PHE A 326 29.37 6.07 -13.91
C PHE A 326 29.65 7.57 -14.10
N ARG A 327 29.04 8.19 -15.11
CA ARG A 327 29.39 9.53 -15.61
C ARG A 327 28.14 10.37 -15.89
N ILE A 328 28.31 11.69 -15.82
CA ILE A 328 27.31 12.68 -16.22
C ILE A 328 27.96 13.68 -17.17
N PHE A 329 27.27 13.99 -18.27
CA PHE A 329 27.69 14.95 -19.28
C PHE A 329 26.72 16.11 -19.34
N ALA A 330 27.27 17.31 -19.47
CA ALA A 330 26.54 18.50 -19.84
C ALA A 330 26.77 18.81 -21.33
N PRO A 331 25.82 19.47 -22.00
CA PRO A 331 25.97 19.89 -23.38
C PRO A 331 27.15 20.85 -23.53
N GLY A 332 27.77 20.80 -24.70
CA GLY A 332 28.89 21.64 -25.05
C GLY A 332 28.52 23.10 -25.36
N LEU A 333 29.31 23.75 -26.21
CA LEU A 333 29.07 25.14 -26.60
C LEU A 333 27.88 25.30 -27.54
N ASP A 334 27.41 24.22 -28.15
CA ASP A 334 26.26 24.20 -29.05
C ASP A 334 24.92 23.99 -28.34
N GLU A 335 24.92 23.87 -27.00
CA GLU A 335 23.75 23.63 -26.15
C GLU A 335 22.95 22.37 -26.55
N GLN A 336 23.59 21.42 -27.25
CA GLN A 336 22.99 20.15 -27.63
C GLN A 336 23.74 18.99 -26.97
N LEU A 337 23.00 18.01 -26.44
CA LEU A 337 23.57 16.77 -25.95
C LEU A 337 23.86 15.80 -27.09
N ASN A 338 24.81 14.89 -26.85
CA ASN A 338 25.25 13.85 -27.80
C ASN A 338 26.00 14.41 -29.01
N THR A 339 26.66 15.55 -28.80
CA THR A 339 27.53 16.19 -29.78
C THR A 339 29.00 15.97 -29.42
N GLY A 340 29.91 16.31 -30.33
CA GLY A 340 31.33 16.05 -30.15
C GLY A 340 32.01 16.90 -29.07
N ASP A 341 31.28 17.84 -28.46
CA ASP A 341 31.73 18.81 -27.47
C ASP A 341 31.05 18.71 -26.10
N ASP A 342 30.22 17.69 -25.86
CA ASP A 342 29.71 17.36 -24.53
C ASP A 342 30.87 17.27 -23.51
N PHE A 343 30.74 17.93 -22.36
CA PHE A 343 31.77 17.91 -21.33
C PHE A 343 31.35 17.07 -20.12
N LEU A 344 32.30 16.29 -19.61
CA LEU A 344 32.14 15.45 -18.43
C LEU A 344 32.05 16.32 -17.16
N ILE A 345 31.05 16.07 -16.34
CA ILE A 345 30.95 16.61 -14.98
C ILE A 345 31.72 15.69 -14.05
N GLU A 346 32.83 16.19 -13.51
CA GLU A 346 33.70 15.43 -12.60
C GLU A 346 32.98 15.14 -11.28
N ALA A 347 32.66 13.87 -11.03
CA ALA A 347 32.07 13.42 -9.77
C ALA A 347 33.10 13.42 -8.63
N THR A 348 32.64 13.74 -7.41
CA THR A 348 33.48 13.72 -6.19
C THR A 348 33.69 12.30 -5.67
N SER A 349 32.68 11.44 -5.76
CA SER A 349 32.74 10.04 -5.36
C SER A 349 31.69 9.20 -6.06
N VAL A 350 31.99 7.92 -6.23
CA VAL A 350 31.00 6.88 -6.54
C VAL A 350 31.06 5.84 -5.44
N TYR A 351 29.91 5.43 -4.93
CA TYR A 351 29.81 4.31 -3.99
C TYR A 351 28.64 3.40 -4.36
N PHE A 352 28.69 2.15 -3.92
CA PHE A 352 27.64 1.16 -4.14
C PHE A 352 27.11 0.68 -2.79
N ASN A 353 25.78 0.63 -2.64
CA ASN A 353 25.10 -0.03 -1.54
C ASN A 353 24.66 -1.43 -2.01
N PRO A 354 25.28 -2.51 -1.50
CA PRO A 354 24.94 -3.89 -1.88
C PRO A 354 23.51 -4.30 -1.50
N GLU A 355 23.01 -3.86 -0.35
CA GLU A 355 21.67 -4.21 0.15
C GLU A 355 20.58 -3.62 -0.74
N LEU A 356 20.77 -2.37 -1.17
CA LEU A 356 19.85 -1.67 -2.07
C LEU A 356 20.14 -1.89 -3.55
N ARG A 357 21.22 -2.61 -3.89
CA ARG A 357 21.77 -2.77 -5.25
C ARG A 357 21.88 -1.44 -6.00
N ARG A 358 22.24 -0.39 -5.27
CA ARG A 358 22.16 0.99 -5.76
C ARG A 358 23.54 1.64 -5.75
N ALA A 359 23.97 2.13 -6.91
CA ALA A 359 25.13 3.00 -7.02
C ALA A 359 24.72 4.45 -6.86
N TYR A 360 25.60 5.23 -6.25
CA TYR A 360 25.43 6.65 -6.01
C TYR A 360 26.65 7.38 -6.54
N LEU A 361 26.42 8.38 -7.38
CA LEU A 361 27.41 9.28 -7.94
C LEU A 361 27.19 10.67 -7.35
N THR A 362 28.13 11.13 -6.53
CA THR A 362 28.08 12.44 -5.88
C THR A 362 28.81 13.48 -6.74
N LEU A 363 28.18 14.64 -6.89
CA LEU A 363 28.69 15.77 -7.65
C LEU A 363 29.26 16.84 -6.70
N PRO A 364 30.19 17.71 -7.17
CA PRO A 364 30.80 18.75 -6.34
C PRO A 364 29.85 19.91 -5.96
N GLY A 365 28.66 19.96 -6.55
CA GLY A 365 27.63 20.97 -6.31
C GLY A 365 26.34 20.63 -7.04
N THR A 366 25.37 21.53 -7.01
CA THR A 366 24.09 21.38 -7.71
C THR A 366 24.26 21.56 -9.22
N LEU A 367 23.53 20.76 -10.00
CA LEU A 367 23.49 20.90 -11.46
C LEU A 367 22.70 22.18 -11.86
N PRO A 368 23.25 23.06 -12.72
CA PRO A 368 22.53 24.19 -13.32
C PRO A 368 21.34 23.76 -14.20
N ILE A 369 20.45 24.70 -14.55
CA ILE A 369 19.42 24.49 -15.59
C ILE A 369 20.08 24.11 -16.91
N SER A 370 19.82 22.89 -17.37
CA SER A 370 20.30 22.32 -18.62
C SER A 370 19.68 20.93 -18.81
N GLU A 371 19.77 20.40 -20.04
CA GLU A 371 19.68 18.95 -20.25
C GLU A 371 21.03 18.30 -19.87
N TYR A 372 21.01 17.08 -19.34
CA TYR A 372 22.19 16.28 -19.01
C TYR A 372 22.05 14.86 -19.57
N ARG A 373 23.19 14.22 -19.85
CA ARG A 373 23.26 12.79 -20.18
C ARG A 373 23.97 12.02 -19.08
N GLY A 374 23.34 10.99 -18.53
CA GLY A 374 24.01 9.97 -17.73
C GLY A 374 24.53 8.83 -18.59
N GLU A 375 25.68 8.28 -18.21
CA GLU A 375 26.29 7.10 -18.83
C GLU A 375 26.81 6.15 -17.75
N ILE A 376 26.39 4.89 -17.83
CA ILE A 376 27.02 3.77 -17.09
C ILE A 376 27.63 2.84 -18.13
N THR A 377 28.95 2.70 -18.11
CA THR A 377 29.66 1.95 -19.13
C THR A 377 29.55 0.45 -18.93
N SER A 378 29.66 -0.32 -20.01
CA SER A 378 29.72 -1.79 -19.98
C SER A 378 30.94 -2.35 -19.25
N ALA A 379 31.87 -1.51 -18.80
CA ALA A 379 32.98 -1.91 -17.96
C ALA A 379 32.55 -2.23 -16.50
N VAL A 380 31.37 -1.78 -16.08
CA VAL A 380 30.77 -2.18 -14.79
C VAL A 380 30.47 -3.68 -14.83
N ALA A 381 30.78 -4.37 -13.74
CA ALA A 381 30.56 -5.80 -13.59
C ALA A 381 29.96 -6.17 -12.22
N ASP A 382 29.31 -7.33 -12.17
CA ASP A 382 28.90 -7.96 -10.92
C ASP A 382 30.11 -8.45 -10.09
N THR A 383 29.85 -8.94 -8.87
CA THR A 383 30.88 -9.49 -7.98
C THR A 383 31.58 -10.75 -8.54
N GLN A 384 31.07 -11.32 -9.64
CA GLN A 384 31.60 -12.48 -10.34
C GLN A 384 32.37 -12.09 -11.63
N GLY A 385 32.37 -10.80 -12.00
CA GLY A 385 33.06 -10.28 -13.18
C GLY A 385 32.24 -10.33 -14.47
N ASN A 386 30.92 -10.56 -14.40
CA ASN A 386 30.04 -10.45 -15.56
C ASN A 386 29.68 -8.99 -15.81
N HIS A 387 29.84 -8.55 -17.06
CA HIS A 387 29.68 -7.15 -17.45
C HIS A 387 28.26 -6.82 -17.91
N LEU A 388 27.88 -5.53 -17.88
CA LEU A 388 26.68 -5.07 -18.59
C LEU A 388 26.81 -5.40 -20.08
N SER A 389 25.69 -5.74 -20.74
CA SER A 389 25.67 -6.10 -22.16
C SER A 389 26.05 -4.96 -23.11
N SER A 390 25.81 -3.71 -22.70
CA SER A 390 26.18 -2.48 -23.41
C SER A 390 26.28 -1.29 -22.46
N ASP A 391 26.84 -0.17 -22.93
CA ASP A 391 26.77 1.10 -22.22
C ASP A 391 25.30 1.52 -22.05
N PHE A 392 24.90 1.87 -20.84
CA PHE A 392 23.57 2.40 -20.52
C PHE A 392 23.62 3.93 -20.53
N ASN A 393 22.80 4.55 -21.37
CA ASN A 393 22.73 5.99 -21.51
C ASN A 393 21.30 6.48 -21.28
N TRP A 394 21.16 7.60 -20.57
CA TRP A 394 19.87 8.26 -20.37
C TRP A 394 20.04 9.77 -20.35
N THR A 395 18.96 10.51 -20.53
CA THR A 395 18.96 11.97 -20.39
C THR A 395 18.01 12.43 -19.30
N PHE A 396 18.23 13.61 -18.74
CA PHE A 396 17.31 14.28 -17.82
C PHE A 396 17.51 15.79 -17.92
N SER A 397 16.49 16.58 -17.58
CA SER A 397 16.57 18.04 -17.60
C SER A 397 16.46 18.60 -16.19
N VAL A 398 17.37 19.50 -15.86
CA VAL A 398 17.19 20.43 -14.75
C VAL A 398 16.50 21.67 -15.31
N ILE A 399 15.34 21.99 -14.78
CA ILE A 399 14.53 23.14 -15.16
C ILE A 399 14.39 24.08 -13.96
N GLU A 400 14.08 25.34 -14.25
CA GLU A 400 13.58 26.26 -13.24
C GLU A 400 12.30 25.64 -12.67
N ALA A 401 12.22 25.49 -11.34
CA ALA A 401 11.02 24.95 -10.73
C ALA A 401 9.83 25.83 -11.18
N PRO A 402 8.78 25.28 -11.79
CA PRO A 402 7.63 26.08 -12.15
C PRO A 402 7.11 26.74 -10.86
N TYR A 403 6.94 28.06 -10.92
CA TYR A 403 6.37 28.92 -9.87
C TYR A 403 4.89 28.62 -9.57
N GLU A 404 4.46 27.35 -9.67
CA GLU A 404 3.35 26.83 -8.88
C GLU A 404 3.93 26.07 -7.68
N GLN A 405 4.70 26.78 -6.86
CA GLN A 405 4.89 26.35 -5.49
C GLN A 405 3.55 26.47 -4.80
N LEU A 406 2.83 25.35 -4.65
CA LEU A 406 1.96 25.19 -3.50
C LEU A 406 2.88 25.11 -2.28
N LEU A 407 3.32 26.28 -1.82
CA LEU A 407 3.85 26.47 -0.48
C LEU A 407 2.67 26.20 0.45
N PHE A 408 2.47 24.94 0.79
CA PHE A 408 1.41 24.56 1.69
C PHE A 408 1.86 24.91 3.11
N ASP A 409 1.34 26.01 3.65
CA ASP A 409 1.21 26.21 5.08
C ASP A 409 0.29 25.10 5.63
N ARG A 410 0.88 23.92 5.86
CA ARG A 410 0.26 22.59 6.04
C ARG A 410 -0.66 22.16 4.88
N PRO A 411 -0.30 21.12 4.12
CA PRO A 411 -1.18 20.68 3.05
C PRO A 411 -2.35 19.89 3.65
N SER A 412 -3.58 20.35 3.47
CA SER A 412 -4.68 19.41 3.26
C SER A 412 -4.62 19.00 1.78
N LEU A 413 -4.00 17.86 1.48
CA LEU A 413 -4.04 17.32 0.11
C LEU A 413 -5.41 16.66 -0.11
N GLN A 414 -5.89 16.69 -1.35
CA GLN A 414 -7.20 16.14 -1.66
C GLN A 414 -7.14 14.60 -1.73
N ALA A 415 -7.64 13.92 -0.70
CA ALA A 415 -7.62 12.45 -0.66
C ALA A 415 -8.65 11.84 -1.63
N GLY A 416 -9.79 12.51 -1.83
CA GLY A 416 -10.88 12.01 -2.68
C GLY A 416 -11.96 11.33 -1.87
N ALA A 417 -13.10 11.09 -2.49
CA ALA A 417 -14.28 10.67 -1.74
C ALA A 417 -14.06 9.31 -1.05
N SER A 418 -14.30 9.24 0.27
CA SER A 418 -14.07 8.07 1.13
C SER A 418 -12.62 7.55 1.06
N ALA A 419 -11.65 8.35 1.51
CA ALA A 419 -10.25 7.93 1.62
C ALA A 419 -10.10 6.63 2.43
N GLY A 420 -9.41 5.63 1.86
CA GLY A 420 -9.26 4.29 2.43
C GLY A 420 -7.98 4.14 3.25
N ASP A 421 -6.82 4.28 2.60
CA ASP A 421 -5.49 4.14 3.23
C ASP A 421 -4.48 5.12 2.61
N THR A 422 -3.39 5.42 3.33
CA THR A 422 -2.25 6.19 2.81
C THR A 422 -0.96 5.43 2.97
N LEU A 423 -0.08 5.57 1.98
CA LEU A 423 1.28 5.03 1.98
C LEU A 423 2.28 6.15 1.80
N ILE A 424 3.45 5.98 2.41
CA ILE A 424 4.64 6.78 2.16
C ILE A 424 5.67 5.87 1.51
N ALA A 425 6.12 6.22 0.32
CA ALA A 425 7.19 5.53 -0.40
C ALA A 425 7.80 6.51 -1.42
N ASP A 426 9.01 6.24 -1.88
CA ASP A 426 9.62 6.99 -2.98
C ASP A 426 9.28 6.28 -4.30
N PHE A 427 8.12 6.61 -4.89
CA PHE A 427 7.59 5.92 -6.07
C PHE A 427 8.39 6.26 -7.34
N ASN A 428 9.03 7.42 -7.40
CA ASN A 428 9.82 7.82 -8.57
C ASN A 428 11.34 7.69 -8.36
N LEU A 429 11.76 7.13 -7.22
CA LEU A 429 13.14 6.90 -6.81
C LEU A 429 14.01 8.17 -6.76
N ASP A 430 13.44 9.32 -6.43
CA ASP A 430 14.16 10.60 -6.36
C ASP A 430 14.79 10.90 -5.00
N GLY A 431 14.60 10.00 -4.03
CA GLY A 431 15.07 10.13 -2.66
C GLY A 431 14.20 11.04 -1.80
N ILE A 432 13.10 11.56 -2.33
CA ILE A 432 12.09 12.34 -1.62
C ILE A 432 10.88 11.41 -1.39
N ALA A 433 10.31 11.46 -0.19
CA ALA A 433 9.13 10.68 0.11
C ALA A 433 7.92 11.19 -0.69
N ASP A 434 7.20 10.28 -1.34
CA ASP A 434 5.93 10.52 -2.00
C ASP A 434 4.77 10.01 -1.13
N LEU A 435 3.56 10.45 -1.44
CA LEU A 435 2.32 10.00 -0.80
C LEU A 435 1.38 9.35 -1.82
N ALA A 436 0.86 8.16 -1.50
CA ALA A 436 -0.19 7.52 -2.28
C ALA A 436 -1.44 7.27 -1.43
N VAL A 437 -2.62 7.61 -1.95
CA VAL A 437 -3.90 7.47 -1.25
C VAL A 437 -4.95 6.82 -2.12
N ALA A 438 -5.61 5.80 -1.58
CA ALA A 438 -6.78 5.19 -2.21
C ALA A 438 -8.05 5.97 -1.86
N SER A 439 -8.86 6.26 -2.87
CA SER A 439 -10.23 6.75 -2.74
C SER A 439 -11.20 5.59 -3.00
N ALA A 440 -11.86 5.10 -1.94
CA ALA A 440 -12.73 3.95 -2.04
C ALA A 440 -14.03 4.23 -2.81
N GLN A 441 -14.53 5.47 -2.82
CA GLN A 441 -15.75 5.78 -3.58
C GLN A 441 -15.48 6.00 -5.07
N GLU A 442 -14.29 6.47 -5.42
CA GLU A 442 -13.88 6.75 -6.80
C GLU A 442 -13.13 5.58 -7.45
N ASN A 443 -12.82 4.53 -6.69
CA ASN A 443 -11.92 3.43 -7.06
C ASN A 443 -10.57 3.93 -7.59
N SER A 444 -10.09 5.07 -7.09
CA SER A 444 -8.91 5.72 -7.63
C SER A 444 -7.74 5.70 -6.65
N LEU A 445 -6.53 5.69 -7.19
CA LEU A 445 -5.29 5.96 -6.48
C LEU A 445 -4.81 7.36 -6.88
N ARG A 446 -4.56 8.19 -5.88
CA ARG A 446 -3.91 9.49 -6.07
C ARG A 446 -2.52 9.45 -5.51
N VAL A 447 -1.56 9.82 -6.36
CA VAL A 447 -0.15 9.91 -5.99
C VAL A 447 0.28 11.37 -5.98
N TYR A 448 1.01 11.75 -4.93
CA TYR A 448 1.56 13.06 -4.70
C TYR A 448 3.07 12.92 -4.61
N PHE A 449 3.76 13.35 -5.65
CA PHE A 449 5.21 13.27 -5.73
C PHE A 449 5.83 14.37 -4.88
N GLY A 450 6.75 13.99 -3.99
CA GLY A 450 7.54 14.91 -3.18
C GLY A 450 8.41 15.77 -4.09
N VAL A 451 8.49 17.06 -3.79
CA VAL A 451 9.41 17.99 -4.47
C VAL A 451 10.40 18.66 -3.53
N GLY A 452 10.43 18.21 -2.27
CA GLY A 452 11.35 18.63 -1.22
C GLY A 452 10.77 19.70 -0.29
N GLY A 453 11.31 19.79 0.94
CA GLY A 453 10.90 20.80 1.93
C GLY A 453 9.45 20.67 2.41
N GLY A 454 8.85 19.49 2.29
CA GLY A 454 7.47 19.20 2.68
C GLY A 454 6.43 19.56 1.61
N ALA A 455 6.87 19.95 0.41
CA ALA A 455 6.00 20.26 -0.71
C ALA A 455 5.74 19.02 -1.60
N PHE A 456 4.53 18.96 -2.14
CA PHE A 456 4.06 17.86 -2.99
C PHE A 456 3.43 18.37 -4.28
N ARG A 457 3.73 17.70 -5.39
CA ARG A 457 3.03 17.86 -6.67
C ARG A 457 2.09 16.68 -6.87
N LYS A 458 0.79 16.96 -7.02
CA LYS A 458 -0.17 15.92 -7.40
C LYS A 458 0.17 15.36 -8.78
N SER A 459 0.07 14.04 -8.96
CA SER A 459 0.07 13.41 -10.28
C SER A 459 -0.94 14.10 -11.21
N THR A 460 -0.59 14.20 -12.50
CA THR A 460 -1.45 14.83 -13.51
C THR A 460 -2.75 14.06 -13.77
N VAL A 461 -2.77 12.79 -13.39
CA VAL A 461 -3.93 11.90 -13.49
C VAL A 461 -4.13 11.13 -12.18
N ASP A 462 -5.39 10.86 -11.86
CA ASP A 462 -5.74 9.87 -10.84
C ASP A 462 -5.74 8.48 -11.52
N PHE A 463 -5.15 7.48 -10.87
CA PHE A 463 -5.02 6.13 -11.42
C PHE A 463 -6.22 5.27 -10.99
N ASP A 464 -6.65 4.31 -11.80
CA ASP A 464 -7.76 3.42 -11.47
C ASP A 464 -7.25 2.20 -10.72
N MET A 465 -7.76 1.96 -9.50
CA MET A 465 -7.49 0.75 -8.72
C MET A 465 -8.35 -0.43 -9.20
N GLY A 466 -9.42 -0.18 -9.96
CA GLY A 466 -10.40 -1.19 -10.35
C GLY A 466 -11.30 -1.69 -9.21
N ILE A 467 -10.97 -1.35 -7.95
CA ILE A 467 -11.68 -1.73 -6.74
C ILE A 467 -11.75 -0.56 -5.73
N PRO A 468 -12.73 -0.56 -4.83
CA PRO A 468 -12.78 0.36 -3.69
C PRO A 468 -11.80 -0.11 -2.60
N ALA A 469 -10.51 0.16 -2.79
CA ALA A 469 -9.47 -0.29 -1.87
C ALA A 469 -9.54 0.45 -0.52
N GLY A 470 -9.42 -0.29 0.58
CA GLY A 470 -9.37 0.28 1.95
C GLY A 470 -8.15 -0.10 2.78
N ARG A 471 -7.29 -0.99 2.27
CA ARG A 471 -5.93 -1.21 2.75
C ARG A 471 -5.00 -1.26 1.55
N LEU A 472 -3.81 -0.69 1.69
CA LEU A 472 -2.77 -0.71 0.68
C LEU A 472 -1.48 -1.30 1.25
N VAL A 473 -0.67 -1.89 0.38
CA VAL A 473 0.71 -2.28 0.66
C VAL A 473 1.59 -1.89 -0.52
N VAL A 474 2.86 -1.60 -0.23
CA VAL A 474 3.89 -1.25 -1.21
C VAL A 474 4.99 -2.32 -1.20
N ALA A 475 5.39 -2.77 -2.38
CA ALA A 475 6.56 -3.61 -2.61
C ALA A 475 6.94 -3.54 -4.10
N ASP A 476 8.14 -3.95 -4.46
CA ASP A 476 8.56 -4.08 -5.85
C ASP A 476 8.17 -5.50 -6.35
N PHE A 477 6.98 -5.64 -6.94
CA PHE A 477 6.39 -6.95 -7.26
C PHE A 477 6.95 -7.52 -8.57
N ASN A 478 7.45 -6.69 -9.48
CA ASN A 478 8.04 -7.14 -10.75
C ASN A 478 9.58 -7.00 -10.78
N LEU A 479 10.18 -6.55 -9.67
CA LEU A 479 11.62 -6.45 -9.45
C LEU A 479 12.32 -5.51 -10.42
N ASP A 480 11.61 -4.49 -10.87
CA ASP A 480 12.15 -3.43 -11.72
C ASP A 480 12.78 -2.28 -10.92
N GLY A 481 12.70 -2.35 -9.59
CA GLY A 481 13.26 -1.40 -8.65
C GLY A 481 12.30 -0.28 -8.26
N PHE A 482 11.16 -0.13 -8.93
CA PHE A 482 10.15 0.86 -8.61
C PHE A 482 9.12 0.29 -7.64
N PRO A 483 8.78 1.00 -6.55
CA PRO A 483 7.74 0.51 -5.64
C PRO A 483 6.38 0.45 -6.33
N ASP A 484 5.75 -0.72 -6.31
CA ASP A 484 4.41 -0.99 -6.81
C ASP A 484 3.38 -0.95 -5.68
N ILE A 485 2.09 -0.96 -6.03
CA ILE A 485 1.01 -0.90 -5.04
C ILE A 485 0.05 -2.08 -5.21
N ALA A 486 -0.30 -2.73 -4.10
CA ALA A 486 -1.42 -3.65 -4.02
C ALA A 486 -2.47 -3.15 -3.03
N GLY A 487 -3.75 -3.37 -3.34
CA GLY A 487 -4.87 -2.94 -2.53
C GLY A 487 -5.89 -4.04 -2.28
N ALA A 488 -6.39 -4.11 -1.04
CA ALA A 488 -7.49 -4.98 -0.67
C ALA A 488 -8.83 -4.23 -0.66
N GLN A 489 -9.85 -4.83 -1.27
CA GLN A 489 -11.18 -4.26 -1.40
C GLN A 489 -11.90 -4.18 -0.06
N ASN A 490 -12.29 -2.98 0.39
CA ASN A 490 -13.04 -2.83 1.64
C ASN A 490 -14.56 -2.84 1.40
N ALA A 491 -15.12 -4.01 1.10
CA ALA A 491 -16.54 -4.17 0.82
C ALA A 491 -17.31 -4.77 2.01
N PHE A 492 -18.03 -3.91 2.73
CA PHE A 492 -18.83 -4.32 3.89
C PHE A 492 -20.15 -5.04 3.53
N PHE A 493 -20.58 -5.08 2.25
CA PHE A 493 -21.96 -5.46 1.90
C PHE A 493 -22.20 -6.14 0.54
N LEU A 494 -21.17 -6.65 -0.16
CA LEU A 494 -21.38 -7.29 -1.46
C LEU A 494 -21.42 -8.82 -1.33
N SER A 495 -22.38 -9.46 -2.01
CA SER A 495 -22.46 -10.91 -2.09
C SER A 495 -21.61 -11.38 -3.28
N GLY A 496 -20.45 -11.98 -3.02
CA GLY A 496 -19.60 -12.56 -4.06
C GLY A 496 -18.19 -12.85 -3.57
N ILE A 497 -17.40 -13.49 -4.43
CA ILE A 497 -15.95 -13.54 -4.27
C ILE A 497 -15.40 -12.16 -4.66
N GLU A 498 -14.53 -11.60 -3.83
CA GLU A 498 -13.96 -10.26 -3.99
C GLU A 498 -12.47 -10.36 -4.34
N THR A 499 -11.96 -9.27 -4.93
CA THR A 499 -10.64 -9.23 -5.55
C THR A 499 -9.71 -8.28 -4.83
N ILE A 500 -8.41 -8.57 -4.87
CA ILE A 500 -7.37 -7.57 -4.64
C ILE A 500 -6.90 -7.01 -5.98
N SER A 501 -6.35 -5.80 -5.95
CA SER A 501 -5.81 -5.12 -7.12
C SER A 501 -4.31 -4.92 -6.95
N VAL A 502 -3.55 -5.20 -8.00
CA VAL A 502 -2.12 -4.89 -8.10
C VAL A 502 -1.92 -3.95 -9.28
N ILE A 503 -1.22 -2.86 -9.05
CA ILE A 503 -0.85 -1.86 -10.05
C ILE A 503 0.66 -1.67 -10.00
N LEU A 504 1.30 -2.00 -11.12
CA LEU A 504 2.73 -1.87 -11.30
C LEU A 504 3.10 -0.43 -11.65
N ASN A 505 4.14 0.09 -11.02
CA ASN A 505 4.71 1.38 -11.27
C ASN A 505 5.66 1.29 -12.46
N GLN A 506 5.49 2.17 -13.45
CA GLN A 506 6.25 2.11 -14.69
C GLN A 506 7.56 2.92 -14.62
N GLY A 507 7.83 3.57 -13.48
CA GLY A 507 9.04 4.36 -13.24
C GLY A 507 9.09 5.71 -13.94
N ASP A 508 8.05 6.07 -14.69
CA ASP A 508 7.88 7.34 -15.41
C ASP A 508 6.76 8.20 -14.79
N GLU A 509 6.55 8.05 -13.47
CA GLU A 509 5.45 8.65 -12.71
C GLU A 509 4.05 8.17 -13.13
N THR A 510 3.97 7.08 -13.91
CA THR A 510 2.72 6.44 -14.28
C THR A 510 2.59 5.04 -13.68
N PHE A 511 1.35 4.61 -13.47
CA PHE A 511 1.02 3.24 -13.05
C PHE A 511 0.31 2.51 -14.19
N ALA A 512 0.62 1.23 -14.34
CA ALA A 512 -0.05 0.34 -15.28
C ALA A 512 -1.54 0.19 -14.95
N SER A 513 -2.29 -0.41 -15.88
CA SER A 513 -3.68 -0.79 -15.59
C SER A 513 -3.74 -1.86 -14.49
N PRO A 514 -4.75 -1.82 -13.59
CA PRO A 514 -4.84 -2.74 -12.48
C PRO A 514 -5.03 -4.19 -12.94
N SER A 515 -4.26 -5.10 -12.34
CA SER A 515 -4.46 -6.53 -12.41
C SER A 515 -5.26 -6.99 -11.20
N LEU A 516 -6.35 -7.72 -11.43
CA LEU A 516 -7.26 -8.16 -10.37
C LEU A 516 -7.07 -9.65 -10.08
N TYR A 517 -6.89 -9.98 -8.80
CA TYR A 517 -6.71 -11.36 -8.34
C TYR A 517 -7.80 -11.75 -7.36
N GLU A 518 -8.27 -12.98 -7.48
CA GLU A 518 -9.25 -13.56 -6.56
C GLU A 518 -8.64 -13.78 -5.18
N SER A 519 -9.23 -13.18 -4.15
CA SER A 519 -8.84 -13.42 -2.75
C SER A 519 -9.82 -14.34 -2.04
N GLY A 520 -11.03 -13.85 -1.81
CA GLY A 520 -12.00 -14.43 -0.88
C GLY A 520 -13.16 -13.48 -0.63
N MET A 521 -13.98 -13.74 0.38
CA MET A 521 -15.10 -12.85 0.72
C MET A 521 -14.67 -11.87 1.81
N GLY A 522 -14.81 -10.56 1.56
CA GLY A 522 -14.50 -9.50 2.51
C GLY A 522 -13.00 -9.34 2.78
N PRO A 523 -12.12 -9.19 1.78
CA PRO A 523 -10.71 -8.93 2.03
C PRO A 523 -10.58 -7.66 2.89
N PHE A 524 -9.76 -7.70 3.93
CA PHE A 524 -9.65 -6.61 4.88
C PHE A 524 -8.20 -6.15 5.01
N GLY A 525 -7.32 -7.00 5.53
CA GLY A 525 -5.89 -6.75 5.63
C GLY A 525 -5.11 -7.37 4.47
N ILE A 526 -4.00 -6.73 4.10
CA ILE A 526 -3.06 -7.20 3.09
C ILE A 526 -1.63 -6.91 3.58
N ALA A 527 -0.71 -7.84 3.35
CA ALA A 527 0.72 -7.69 3.61
C ALA A 527 1.51 -8.27 2.43
N ALA A 528 2.72 -7.74 2.22
CA ALA A 528 3.65 -8.18 1.19
C ALA A 528 4.95 -8.69 1.79
N GLY A 529 5.54 -9.72 1.19
CA GLY A 529 6.83 -10.28 1.57
C GLY A 529 7.04 -11.67 0.96
N ASP A 530 8.29 -12.08 0.79
CA ASP A 530 8.68 -13.36 0.19
C ASP A 530 8.31 -14.53 1.10
N LEU A 531 7.30 -15.33 0.73
CA LEU A 531 6.79 -16.44 1.53
C LEU A 531 7.34 -17.80 1.08
N ASP A 532 7.90 -17.94 -0.11
CA ASP A 532 8.45 -19.22 -0.59
C ASP A 532 9.96 -19.21 -0.86
N GLY A 533 10.64 -18.15 -0.45
CA GLY A 533 12.10 -18.02 -0.41
C GLY A 533 12.73 -17.81 -1.79
N ASP A 534 11.94 -17.42 -2.80
CA ASP A 534 12.42 -17.22 -4.17
C ASP A 534 12.99 -15.81 -4.42
N GLY A 535 12.79 -14.89 -3.47
CA GLY A 535 13.27 -13.52 -3.52
C GLY A 535 12.30 -12.53 -4.18
N ASP A 536 11.07 -12.94 -4.43
CA ASP A 536 10.00 -12.16 -5.05
C ASP A 536 8.91 -11.86 -4.00
N PRO A 537 8.46 -10.60 -3.83
CA PRO A 537 7.46 -10.31 -2.79
C PRO A 537 6.09 -10.93 -3.10
N ASP A 538 5.62 -11.84 -2.24
CA ASP A 538 4.28 -12.43 -2.27
C ASP A 538 3.25 -11.56 -1.55
N LEU A 539 1.98 -11.97 -1.57
CA LEU A 539 0.89 -11.32 -0.85
C LEU A 539 0.12 -12.28 0.06
N ALA A 540 -0.19 -11.84 1.27
CA ALA A 540 -1.14 -12.50 2.18
C ALA A 540 -2.32 -11.57 2.49
N VAL A 541 -3.55 -12.10 2.35
CA VAL A 541 -4.79 -11.33 2.49
C VAL A 541 -5.69 -11.97 3.53
N THR A 542 -6.16 -11.19 4.52
CA THR A 542 -7.18 -11.64 5.47
C THR A 542 -8.58 -11.39 4.90
N ASN A 543 -9.42 -12.42 4.92
CA ASN A 543 -10.80 -12.34 4.44
C ASN A 543 -11.78 -12.44 5.61
N THR A 544 -12.46 -11.33 5.91
CA THR A 544 -13.51 -11.22 6.93
C THR A 544 -14.89 -11.37 6.31
N VAL A 545 -15.53 -12.50 6.61
CA VAL A 545 -16.94 -12.73 6.30
C VAL A 545 -17.84 -12.07 7.35
N ASP A 546 -18.88 -11.36 6.89
CA ASP A 546 -19.94 -10.65 7.64
C ASP A 546 -19.74 -10.48 9.16
N PHE A 547 -19.55 -9.24 9.61
CA PHE A 547 -19.44 -8.82 11.02
C PHE A 547 -20.59 -9.29 11.92
N LEU A 548 -21.72 -9.74 11.34
CA LEU A 548 -22.94 -10.10 12.04
C LEU A 548 -23.28 -11.60 11.98
N SER A 549 -22.54 -12.42 11.21
CA SER A 549 -22.84 -13.85 11.08
C SER A 549 -21.73 -14.73 11.67
N SER A 550 -22.09 -15.59 12.62
CA SER A 550 -21.21 -16.60 13.19
C SER A 550 -21.20 -17.90 12.39
N GLU A 551 -21.69 -17.90 11.14
CA GLU A 551 -21.92 -19.12 10.37
C GLU A 551 -20.82 -19.41 9.34
N SER A 552 -19.84 -18.52 9.16
CA SER A 552 -18.65 -18.79 8.33
C SER A 552 -17.40 -18.21 9.02
N PRO A 553 -16.34 -19.00 9.22
CA PRO A 553 -15.06 -18.45 9.67
C PRO A 553 -14.41 -17.67 8.52
N GLY A 554 -13.70 -16.59 8.86
CA GLY A 554 -12.76 -15.93 7.95
C GLY A 554 -11.54 -16.80 7.67
N ASP A 555 -10.82 -16.44 6.61
CA ASP A 555 -9.63 -17.17 6.14
C ASP A 555 -8.50 -16.21 5.76
N VAL A 556 -7.33 -16.79 5.52
CA VAL A 556 -6.21 -16.12 4.86
C VAL A 556 -6.06 -16.72 3.48
N ARG A 557 -5.83 -15.86 2.48
CA ARG A 557 -5.45 -16.23 1.13
C ARG A 557 -4.02 -15.77 0.85
N LEU A 558 -3.18 -16.69 0.39
CA LEU A 558 -1.86 -16.38 -0.16
C LEU A 558 -1.94 -16.26 -1.67
N LEU A 559 -1.16 -15.34 -2.22
CA LEU A 559 -0.96 -15.13 -3.65
C LEU A 559 0.55 -15.13 -3.86
N ILE A 560 1.04 -16.11 -4.62
CA ILE A 560 2.47 -16.34 -4.85
C ILE A 560 2.87 -15.61 -6.11
N ASN A 561 3.85 -14.73 -6.02
CA ASN A 561 4.37 -13.95 -7.11
C ASN A 561 5.27 -14.81 -8.00
N ARG A 562 5.35 -14.49 -9.28
CA ARG A 562 6.26 -15.16 -10.25
C ARG A 562 7.52 -14.34 -10.53
N GLY A 563 7.66 -13.20 -9.84
CA GLY A 563 8.75 -12.24 -10.05
C GLY A 563 8.52 -11.21 -11.15
N ASP A 564 7.39 -11.29 -11.87
CA ASP A 564 7.01 -10.36 -12.95
C ASP A 564 5.77 -9.50 -12.59
N GLY A 565 5.35 -9.52 -11.33
CA GLY A 565 4.13 -8.88 -10.86
C GLY A 565 2.84 -9.66 -11.17
N VAL A 566 2.97 -10.88 -11.71
CA VAL A 566 1.84 -11.81 -11.91
C VAL A 566 1.75 -12.78 -10.74
N PHE A 567 0.57 -12.84 -10.12
CA PHE A 567 0.33 -13.67 -8.94
C PHE A 567 -0.47 -14.94 -9.25
N ASP A 568 0.06 -16.06 -8.78
CA ASP A 568 -0.63 -17.34 -8.74
C ASP A 568 -1.41 -17.57 -7.44
N PRO A 569 -2.54 -18.29 -7.51
CA PRO A 569 -3.32 -18.65 -6.34
C PRO A 569 -2.55 -19.60 -5.41
N GLY A 570 -2.10 -19.10 -4.26
CA GLY A 570 -1.40 -19.87 -3.22
C GLY A 570 -2.31 -20.60 -2.24
N ALA A 571 -1.80 -20.90 -1.05
CA ALA A 571 -2.58 -21.56 0.00
C ALA A 571 -3.79 -20.72 0.47
N ARG A 572 -4.82 -21.39 0.98
CA ARG A 572 -5.97 -20.75 1.62
C ARG A 572 -6.39 -21.56 2.82
N PHE A 573 -6.46 -20.94 4.00
CA PHE A 573 -6.74 -21.67 5.24
C PHE A 573 -7.55 -20.83 6.24
N PRO A 574 -8.45 -21.47 7.02
CA PRO A 574 -9.33 -20.76 7.95
C PRO A 574 -8.57 -20.27 9.19
N VAL A 575 -8.90 -19.06 9.65
CA VAL A 575 -8.28 -18.42 10.83
C VAL A 575 -9.31 -17.91 11.85
N GLY A 576 -10.52 -18.45 11.79
CA GLY A 576 -11.61 -18.11 12.71
C GLY A 576 -12.29 -16.79 12.35
N TYR A 577 -12.95 -16.15 13.33
CA TYR A 577 -13.86 -15.05 13.05
C TYR A 577 -13.14 -13.70 12.98
N ARG A 578 -13.50 -12.91 11.96
CA ARG A 578 -13.09 -11.50 11.79
C ARG A 578 -11.56 -11.31 11.82
N PRO A 579 -10.79 -11.94 10.91
CA PRO A 579 -9.38 -11.65 10.77
C PRO A 579 -9.16 -10.23 10.21
N THR A 580 -8.34 -9.43 10.86
CA THR A 580 -8.16 -8.01 10.54
C THR A 580 -6.73 -7.73 10.07
N GLY A 581 -5.82 -7.35 10.97
CA GLY A 581 -4.43 -7.04 10.64
C GLY A 581 -3.60 -8.28 10.35
N ILE A 582 -2.60 -8.17 9.47
CA ILE A 582 -1.67 -9.24 9.08
C ILE A 582 -0.29 -8.65 8.80
N LEU A 583 0.77 -9.40 9.13
CA LEU A 583 2.18 -9.07 8.87
C LEU A 583 2.89 -10.29 8.26
N ILE A 584 3.83 -10.02 7.37
CA ILE A 584 4.80 -10.99 6.82
C ILE A 584 6.18 -10.59 7.32
N GLN A 585 6.82 -11.41 8.15
CA GLN A 585 8.17 -11.13 8.65
C GLN A 585 8.81 -12.36 9.29
N ASP A 586 10.13 -12.48 9.21
CA ASP A 586 10.90 -13.52 9.90
C ASP A 586 10.96 -13.28 11.43
N PHE A 587 10.05 -13.88 12.19
CA PHE A 587 9.95 -13.67 13.64
C PHE A 587 10.91 -14.57 14.42
N ASP A 588 11.28 -15.73 13.87
CA ASP A 588 12.15 -16.70 14.54
C ASP A 588 13.62 -16.66 14.11
N ARG A 589 13.92 -15.83 13.10
CA ARG A 589 15.23 -15.56 12.50
C ARG A 589 15.85 -16.76 11.81
N ASP A 590 15.04 -17.61 11.20
CA ASP A 590 15.51 -18.74 10.41
C ASP A 590 15.78 -18.39 8.94
N GLY A 591 15.41 -17.18 8.52
CA GLY A 591 15.57 -16.66 7.17
C GLY A 591 14.30 -16.72 6.33
N ASP A 592 13.23 -17.34 6.84
CA ASP A 592 11.95 -17.48 6.15
C ASP A 592 10.91 -16.54 6.76
N ASN A 593 10.13 -15.83 5.93
CA ASN A 593 9.12 -14.93 6.49
C ASN A 593 7.92 -15.71 7.05
N ASP A 594 7.55 -15.41 8.29
CA ASP A 594 6.39 -15.94 9.00
C ASP A 594 5.14 -15.05 8.83
N LEU A 595 3.99 -15.55 9.29
CA LEU A 595 2.73 -14.80 9.32
C LEU A 595 2.25 -14.53 10.74
N ALA A 596 2.04 -13.27 11.09
CA ALA A 596 1.33 -12.85 12.30
C ALA A 596 0.03 -12.12 11.93
N LEU A 597 -1.10 -12.51 12.51
CA LEU A 597 -2.39 -11.87 12.23
C LEU A 597 -3.31 -11.80 13.43
N THR A 598 -4.23 -10.83 13.40
CA THR A 598 -5.21 -10.63 14.48
C THR A 598 -6.59 -11.12 14.06
N ASN A 599 -7.34 -11.65 15.03
CA ASN A 599 -8.74 -12.00 14.84
C ASN A 599 -9.63 -11.49 15.98
N GLY A 600 -10.90 -11.30 15.65
CA GLY A 600 -11.87 -10.65 16.50
C GLY A 600 -12.43 -11.46 17.67
N GLY A 601 -11.98 -12.70 17.87
CA GLY A 601 -12.54 -13.66 18.84
C GLY A 601 -13.90 -14.25 18.44
N ASP A 602 -14.32 -15.33 19.12
CA ASP A 602 -15.62 -15.98 18.87
C ASP A 602 -16.79 -15.13 19.41
N LEU A 603 -17.57 -14.55 18.48
CA LEU A 603 -18.74 -13.72 18.77
C LEU A 603 -20.01 -14.53 19.05
N SER A 604 -20.03 -15.85 18.81
CA SER A 604 -21.23 -16.69 19.04
C SER A 604 -21.67 -16.68 20.51
N VAL A 605 -20.76 -16.28 21.40
CA VAL A 605 -20.93 -16.18 22.85
C VAL A 605 -21.85 -15.01 23.25
N THR A 606 -22.00 -13.97 22.39
CA THR A 606 -22.77 -12.75 22.70
C THR A 606 -24.30 -12.94 22.72
N LEU A 607 -24.84 -13.87 21.94
CA LEU A 607 -26.29 -14.20 21.98
C LEU A 607 -26.71 -14.97 23.25
N SER A 608 -25.75 -15.38 24.08
CA SER A 608 -26.00 -16.19 25.29
C SER A 608 -25.81 -15.46 26.62
N GLY A 609 -25.43 -14.16 26.60
CA GLY A 609 -25.23 -13.37 27.82
C GLY A 609 -23.95 -13.68 28.60
N LEU A 610 -22.98 -14.33 27.95
CA LEU A 610 -21.65 -14.62 28.48
C LEU A 610 -20.66 -13.46 28.15
N PRO A 611 -19.57 -13.29 28.92
CA PRO A 611 -18.55 -12.26 28.65
C PRO A 611 -17.91 -12.46 27.27
N LEU A 612 -17.60 -11.34 26.60
CA LEU A 612 -16.93 -11.32 25.29
C LEU A 612 -15.60 -12.10 25.39
N ALA A 613 -15.37 -13.02 24.44
CA ALA A 613 -14.06 -13.65 24.29
C ALA A 613 -13.03 -12.58 23.87
N PRO A 614 -11.79 -12.62 24.39
CA PRO A 614 -10.73 -11.76 23.89
C PRO A 614 -10.48 -12.04 22.39
N GLY A 615 -9.97 -11.04 21.67
CA GLY A 615 -9.37 -11.27 20.36
C GLY A 615 -8.11 -12.12 20.49
N MET A 616 -7.64 -12.69 19.38
CA MET A 616 -6.41 -13.46 19.34
C MET A 616 -5.43 -12.84 18.34
N LEU A 617 -4.15 -12.88 18.68
CA LEU A 617 -3.06 -12.84 17.71
C LEU A 617 -2.65 -14.29 17.42
N PHE A 618 -2.59 -14.66 16.15
CA PHE A 618 -2.05 -15.94 15.69
C PHE A 618 -0.70 -15.74 15.02
N LEU A 619 0.24 -16.63 15.34
CA LEU A 619 1.54 -16.75 14.70
C LEU A 619 1.61 -18.09 13.96
N PHE A 620 1.89 -18.02 12.67
CA PHE A 620 2.12 -19.15 11.78
C PHE A 620 3.57 -19.08 11.31
N ARG A 621 4.36 -20.11 11.63
CA ARG A 621 5.76 -20.16 11.23
C ARG A 621 5.93 -20.84 9.90
N ASN A 622 6.64 -20.20 8.99
CA ASN A 622 6.92 -20.70 7.66
C ASN A 622 8.15 -21.63 7.68
N ASN A 623 8.42 -22.27 6.55
CA ASN A 623 9.59 -23.11 6.34
C ASN A 623 10.29 -22.80 5.00
N GLY A 624 10.05 -21.59 4.48
CA GLY A 624 10.61 -21.12 3.21
C GLY A 624 9.98 -21.76 1.97
N SER A 625 8.73 -22.22 2.05
CA SER A 625 8.00 -22.79 0.90
C SER A 625 6.50 -22.47 0.93
N ALA A 626 6.15 -21.32 1.52
CA ALA A 626 4.79 -20.90 1.85
C ALA A 626 3.99 -21.99 2.60
N THR A 627 4.69 -22.81 3.40
CA THR A 627 4.10 -23.92 4.15
C THR A 627 4.22 -23.66 5.64
N PHE A 628 3.08 -23.45 6.28
CA PHE A 628 3.02 -22.94 7.64
C PHE A 628 2.78 -24.03 8.69
N THR A 629 3.46 -23.89 9.82
CA THR A 629 3.21 -24.62 11.07
C THR A 629 2.57 -23.70 12.11
N GLY A 630 1.65 -24.21 12.93
CA GLY A 630 0.90 -23.41 13.91
C GLY A 630 -0.63 -23.55 13.77
N PRO A 631 -1.44 -22.61 14.30
CA PRO A 631 -1.03 -21.34 14.91
C PRO A 631 -0.65 -21.47 16.38
N GLU A 632 0.41 -20.77 16.78
CA GLU A 632 0.57 -20.34 18.18
C GLU A 632 -0.37 -19.15 18.43
N SER A 633 -0.97 -19.08 19.62
CA SER A 633 -2.07 -18.15 19.88
C SER A 633 -1.89 -17.34 21.15
N TYR A 634 -2.05 -16.02 21.04
CA TYR A 634 -1.88 -15.07 22.14
C TYR A 634 -3.19 -14.29 22.37
N PRO A 635 -3.78 -14.33 23.57
CA PRO A 635 -5.00 -13.59 23.87
C PRO A 635 -4.70 -12.10 24.00
N VAL A 636 -5.32 -11.28 23.15
CA VAL A 636 -5.18 -9.82 23.13
C VAL A 636 -6.47 -9.14 23.61
N GLY A 637 -6.58 -7.83 23.44
CA GLY A 637 -7.78 -7.08 23.79
C GLY A 637 -9.01 -7.43 22.93
N VAL A 638 -10.11 -6.73 23.18
CA VAL A 638 -11.37 -6.94 22.47
C VAL A 638 -11.38 -6.16 21.17
N ASN A 639 -11.81 -6.82 20.09
CA ASN A 639 -11.89 -6.27 18.73
C ASN A 639 -10.56 -5.67 18.24
N PRO A 640 -9.52 -6.50 18.07
CA PRO A 640 -8.27 -6.05 17.45
C PRO A 640 -8.52 -5.65 15.98
N LEU A 641 -7.96 -4.51 15.58
CA LEU A 641 -8.15 -3.95 14.23
C LEU A 641 -6.87 -3.91 13.41
N ASP A 642 -5.72 -3.84 14.07
CA ASP A 642 -4.43 -3.70 13.41
C ASP A 642 -3.29 -4.22 14.29
N VAL A 643 -2.16 -4.55 13.66
CA VAL A 643 -0.94 -5.03 14.31
C VAL A 643 0.29 -4.44 13.62
N ALA A 644 1.28 -4.00 14.41
CA ALA A 644 2.56 -3.51 13.93
C ALA A 644 3.72 -4.25 14.62
N SER A 645 4.86 -4.35 13.94
CA SER A 645 6.08 -4.99 14.44
C SER A 645 7.25 -4.01 14.56
N GLY A 646 8.12 -4.24 15.54
CA GLY A 646 9.33 -3.44 15.77
C GLY A 646 10.07 -3.89 17.03
N ASP A 647 11.37 -3.59 17.14
CA ASP A 647 12.18 -3.94 18.32
C ASP A 647 11.96 -2.93 19.46
N LEU A 648 10.92 -3.16 20.27
CA LEU A 648 10.47 -2.21 21.29
C LEU A 648 11.40 -2.16 22.52
N ASN A 649 12.29 -3.16 22.66
CA ASN A 649 13.15 -3.32 23.84
C ASN A 649 14.66 -3.31 23.52
N GLY A 650 15.05 -3.17 22.25
CA GLY A 650 16.43 -3.07 21.80
C GLY A 650 17.21 -4.39 21.86
N ASP A 651 16.54 -5.54 21.89
CA ASP A 651 17.18 -6.87 21.89
C ASP A 651 17.44 -7.43 20.47
N GLY A 652 17.08 -6.63 19.47
CA GLY A 652 17.16 -6.88 18.04
C GLY A 652 15.97 -7.67 17.50
N ARG A 653 15.10 -8.26 18.33
CA ARG A 653 14.00 -9.12 17.87
C ARG A 653 12.77 -8.25 17.61
N LEU A 654 11.94 -8.69 16.69
CA LEU A 654 10.71 -7.99 16.35
C LEU A 654 9.64 -8.31 17.39
N ASP A 655 9.27 -7.33 18.19
CA ASP A 655 8.12 -7.35 19.08
C ASP A 655 6.84 -6.95 18.32
N LEU A 656 5.66 -7.10 18.94
CA LEU A 656 4.38 -6.74 18.33
C LEU A 656 3.53 -5.81 19.20
N VAL A 657 2.80 -4.90 18.56
CA VAL A 657 1.76 -4.07 19.15
C VAL A 657 0.43 -4.30 18.43
N VAL A 658 -0.61 -4.63 19.19
CA VAL A 658 -1.97 -4.83 18.66
C VAL A 658 -2.92 -3.74 19.16
N ALA A 659 -3.62 -3.08 18.22
CA ALA A 659 -4.64 -2.07 18.49
C ALA A 659 -6.00 -2.71 18.78
N ASN A 660 -6.55 -2.50 19.98
CA ASN A 660 -7.84 -3.07 20.40
C ASN A 660 -8.85 -1.94 20.66
N ASP A 661 -9.87 -1.83 19.82
CA ASP A 661 -10.79 -0.70 19.88
C ASP A 661 -11.85 -0.82 21.00
N GLY A 662 -12.03 -2.02 21.55
CA GLY A 662 -12.95 -2.31 22.66
C GLY A 662 -14.45 -2.14 22.32
N TYR A 663 -14.80 -1.77 21.08
CA TYR A 663 -16.18 -1.47 20.68
C TYR A 663 -16.83 -2.62 19.93
N TYR A 664 -18.03 -2.97 20.37
CA TYR A 664 -18.89 -3.94 19.69
C TYR A 664 -20.33 -3.43 19.67
N GLN A 665 -20.98 -3.46 18.50
CA GLN A 665 -22.37 -3.00 18.38
C GLN A 665 -23.30 -3.88 19.24
N GLY A 666 -23.93 -3.27 20.25
CA GLY A 666 -24.86 -3.94 21.15
C GLY A 666 -24.22 -4.71 22.32
N GLY A 667 -22.89 -4.68 22.47
CA GLY A 667 -22.17 -5.29 23.59
C GLY A 667 -21.98 -4.35 24.80
N PRO A 668 -21.54 -4.89 25.95
CA PRO A 668 -21.08 -4.06 27.06
C PRO A 668 -19.84 -3.25 26.64
N ALA A 669 -19.72 -2.01 27.12
CA ALA A 669 -18.54 -1.18 26.87
C ALA A 669 -17.30 -1.83 27.51
N VAL A 670 -16.32 -2.20 26.70
CA VAL A 670 -15.01 -2.71 27.14
C VAL A 670 -13.98 -1.60 26.93
N PRO A 671 -13.02 -1.38 27.86
CA PRO A 671 -11.95 -0.42 27.65
C PRO A 671 -11.14 -0.74 26.40
N SER A 672 -10.90 0.27 25.58
CA SER A 672 -9.96 0.22 24.46
C SER A 672 -8.52 0.11 24.98
N SER A 673 -7.65 -0.61 24.27
CA SER A 673 -6.29 -0.91 24.75
C SER A 673 -5.31 -1.23 23.63
N TYR A 674 -4.02 -1.22 23.95
CA TYR A 674 -2.96 -1.81 23.14
C TYR A 674 -2.46 -3.08 23.83
N SER A 675 -2.23 -4.15 23.07
CA SER A 675 -1.55 -5.35 23.59
C SER A 675 -0.11 -5.36 23.08
N ILE A 676 0.86 -5.41 23.99
CA ILE A 676 2.30 -5.44 23.69
C ILE A 676 2.81 -6.87 23.90
N LEU A 677 3.43 -7.44 22.87
CA LEU A 677 3.97 -8.79 22.89
C LEU A 677 5.47 -8.72 22.62
N LEU A 678 6.27 -8.95 23.66
CA LEU A 678 7.73 -8.99 23.51
C LEU A 678 8.18 -10.36 23.01
N ALA A 679 9.05 -10.36 22.01
CA ALA A 679 9.65 -11.54 21.45
C ALA A 679 10.54 -12.26 22.46
N THR A 680 10.60 -13.57 22.32
CA THR A 680 11.41 -14.49 23.13
C THR A 680 12.28 -15.33 22.21
N ASP A 681 13.22 -16.07 22.78
CA ASP A 681 14.11 -16.93 22.01
C ASP A 681 13.31 -17.99 21.24
N GLY A 682 13.62 -18.17 19.95
CA GLY A 682 12.97 -19.14 19.05
C GLY A 682 11.66 -18.66 18.41
N GLY A 683 11.47 -17.34 18.30
CA GLY A 683 10.38 -16.71 17.54
C GLY A 683 9.00 -16.76 18.16
N LEU A 684 8.92 -17.03 19.46
CA LEU A 684 7.67 -16.98 20.22
C LEU A 684 7.55 -15.64 20.96
N PHE A 685 6.34 -15.29 21.38
CA PHE A 685 6.09 -14.10 22.19
C PHE A 685 5.83 -14.43 23.66
N ALA A 686 6.18 -13.48 24.54
CA ALA A 686 5.76 -13.47 25.93
C ALA A 686 4.24 -13.25 26.05
N SER A 687 3.69 -13.47 27.24
CA SER A 687 2.28 -13.15 27.51
C SER A 687 2.01 -11.66 27.27
N PRO A 688 0.94 -11.28 26.54
CA PRO A 688 0.69 -9.89 26.18
C PRO A 688 0.50 -8.99 27.40
N THR A 689 1.12 -7.82 27.36
CA THR A 689 0.93 -6.75 28.33
C THR A 689 -0.08 -5.74 27.79
N SER A 690 -1.15 -5.47 28.53
CA SER A 690 -2.19 -4.52 28.11
C SER A 690 -1.87 -3.11 28.60
N ILE A 691 -2.02 -2.13 27.70
CA ILE A 691 -1.94 -0.70 27.99
C ILE A 691 -3.29 -0.06 27.67
N ASP A 692 -3.91 0.59 28.65
CA ASP A 692 -5.20 1.26 28.46
C ASP A 692 -5.08 2.44 27.48
N SER A 693 -6.06 2.58 26.59
CA SER A 693 -6.19 3.70 25.66
C SER A 693 -7.35 4.60 26.08
N ALA A 694 -7.14 5.92 26.07
CA ALA A 694 -8.22 6.87 26.34
C ALA A 694 -9.21 7.00 25.16
N THR A 695 -8.80 6.52 23.98
CA THR A 695 -9.53 6.57 22.71
C THR A 695 -9.63 5.17 22.11
N ARG A 696 -10.40 5.00 21.03
CA ARG A 696 -10.54 3.73 20.30
C ARG A 696 -9.48 3.65 19.19
N PRO A 697 -8.33 2.99 19.39
CA PRO A 697 -7.31 2.90 18.34
C PRO A 697 -7.84 2.10 17.14
N GLN A 698 -7.45 2.50 15.94
CA GLN A 698 -7.87 1.86 14.68
C GLN A 698 -6.66 1.31 13.93
N ARG A 699 -5.67 2.16 13.63
CA ARG A 699 -4.39 1.78 13.00
C ARG A 699 -3.24 2.09 13.92
N VAL A 700 -2.16 1.33 13.82
CA VAL A 700 -0.93 1.56 14.60
C VAL A 700 0.29 1.63 13.70
N ALA A 701 1.21 2.51 14.07
CA ALA A 701 2.53 2.61 13.46
C ALA A 701 3.59 2.70 14.57
N LEU A 702 4.79 2.22 14.28
CA LEU A 702 5.95 2.30 15.16
C LEU A 702 7.05 3.12 14.46
N ALA A 703 7.56 4.15 15.13
CA ALA A 703 8.62 5.00 14.60
C ALA A 703 9.32 5.74 15.74
N ASP A 704 10.56 6.18 15.51
CA ASP A 704 11.31 7.04 16.43
C ASP A 704 10.99 8.52 16.16
N ILE A 705 9.99 9.09 16.86
CA ILE A 705 9.51 10.46 16.65
C ILE A 705 10.35 11.48 17.43
N ASP A 706 11.03 11.05 18.50
CA ASP A 706 11.90 11.90 19.31
C ASP A 706 13.40 11.70 19.07
N SER A 707 13.75 10.95 18.03
CA SER A 707 15.13 10.71 17.57
C SER A 707 16.04 10.14 18.67
N ASP A 708 15.47 9.35 19.58
CA ASP A 708 16.17 8.73 20.71
C ASP A 708 16.63 7.28 20.44
N ALA A 709 16.41 6.81 19.21
CA ALA A 709 16.68 5.47 18.69
C ALA A 709 15.83 4.37 19.33
N LYS A 710 14.62 4.70 19.79
CA LYS A 710 13.64 3.72 20.28
C LYS A 710 12.33 3.89 19.51
N TYR A 711 11.59 2.79 19.41
CA TYR A 711 10.28 2.84 18.79
C TYR A 711 9.24 3.47 19.71
N ASP A 712 8.59 4.51 19.22
CA ASP A 712 7.38 5.10 19.77
C ASP A 712 6.13 4.47 19.16
N LEU A 713 5.02 4.55 19.89
CA LEU A 713 3.71 4.05 19.44
C LEU A 713 2.81 5.19 18.98
N LEU A 714 2.42 5.10 17.72
CA LEU A 714 1.53 6.03 17.03
C LEU A 714 0.22 5.33 16.68
N SER A 715 -0.92 6.01 16.83
CA SER A 715 -2.19 5.45 16.36
C SER A 715 -3.20 6.49 15.87
N SER A 716 -3.96 6.10 14.85
CA SER A 716 -5.23 6.76 14.54
C SER A 716 -6.29 6.27 15.54
N ALA A 717 -7.07 7.19 16.10
CA ALA A 717 -8.03 6.83 17.13
C ALA A 717 -9.32 7.65 17.08
N ARG A 718 -10.42 7.02 17.47
CA ARG A 718 -11.74 7.66 17.51
C ARG A 718 -12.17 7.92 18.95
N GLU A 719 -12.84 9.04 19.20
CA GLU A 719 -13.50 9.27 20.49
C GLU A 719 -14.61 8.21 20.69
N ALA A 720 -14.86 7.80 21.93
CA ALA A 720 -15.75 6.67 22.23
C ALA A 720 -17.20 6.86 21.74
N ASN A 721 -17.61 8.10 21.47
CA ASN A 721 -18.92 8.50 20.98
C ASN A 721 -18.96 8.76 19.45
N ASN A 722 -17.85 8.54 18.72
CA ASN A 722 -17.66 8.86 17.30
C ASN A 722 -17.88 10.34 16.93
N ASN A 723 -17.65 11.29 17.84
CA ASN A 723 -17.84 12.72 17.57
C ASN A 723 -16.53 13.49 17.30
N ALA A 724 -15.38 12.84 17.48
CA ALA A 724 -14.06 13.40 17.19
C ALA A 724 -13.09 12.26 16.89
N SER A 725 -12.02 12.59 16.18
CA SER A 725 -10.87 11.70 15.99
C SER A 725 -9.60 12.36 16.49
N PHE A 726 -8.63 11.50 16.78
CA PHE A 726 -7.39 11.83 17.42
C PHE A 726 -6.26 11.08 16.73
N PHE A 727 -5.11 11.69 16.79
CA PHE A 727 -3.85 11.01 16.64
C PHE A 727 -3.21 10.88 18.02
N SER A 728 -2.77 9.67 18.37
CA SER A 728 -2.18 9.35 19.66
C SER A 728 -0.70 9.07 19.52
N VAL A 729 0.10 9.63 20.43
CA VAL A 729 1.55 9.39 20.52
C VAL A 729 1.91 8.93 21.92
N ARG A 730 2.71 7.87 22.00
CA ARG A 730 3.26 7.31 23.23
C ARG A 730 4.75 7.03 23.01
N LEU A 731 5.60 7.83 23.64
CA LEU A 731 7.05 7.68 23.50
C LEU A 731 7.55 6.38 24.14
N GLY A 732 8.45 5.68 23.48
CA GLY A 732 9.04 4.42 23.92
C GLY A 732 10.07 4.62 25.02
N ASN A 733 10.07 3.76 26.04
CA ASN A 733 11.15 3.73 27.03
C ASN A 733 12.31 2.82 26.60
N GLY A 734 12.14 2.03 25.52
CA GLY A 734 13.15 1.11 24.99
C GLY A 734 13.27 -0.18 25.79
N ASP A 735 12.26 -0.52 26.58
CA ASP A 735 12.17 -1.76 27.36
C ASP A 735 10.82 -2.48 27.12
N GLY A 736 10.13 -2.15 26.03
CA GLY A 736 8.78 -2.62 25.75
C GLY A 736 7.66 -1.86 26.50
N THR A 737 8.01 -0.82 27.27
CA THR A 737 7.02 0.07 27.92
C THR A 737 6.99 1.45 27.27
N PHE A 738 5.88 2.17 27.46
CA PHE A 738 5.65 3.48 26.86
C PHE A 738 5.31 4.54 27.91
N GLN A 739 5.63 5.79 27.58
CA GLN A 739 5.22 6.98 28.33
C GLN A 739 3.70 7.21 28.25
N PRO A 740 3.14 8.09 29.10
CA PRO A 740 1.72 8.45 29.04
C PRO A 740 1.30 8.99 27.66
N GLU A 741 0.05 8.74 27.30
CA GLU A 741 -0.54 9.13 26.02
C GLU A 741 -0.59 10.65 25.82
N THR A 742 -0.09 11.10 24.68
CA THR A 742 -0.32 12.45 24.17
C THR A 742 -1.35 12.38 23.04
N LEU A 743 -2.47 13.09 23.21
CA LEU A 743 -3.55 13.12 22.23
C LEU A 743 -3.53 14.45 21.46
N LEU A 744 -3.45 14.34 20.14
CA LEU A 744 -3.53 15.45 19.19
C LEU A 744 -4.90 15.40 18.50
N ARG A 745 -5.70 16.47 18.66
CA ARG A 745 -7.03 16.56 18.03
C ARG A 745 -6.87 16.80 16.53
N THR A 746 -7.53 15.98 15.73
CA THR A 746 -7.71 16.24 14.30
C THR A 746 -9.07 16.92 14.08
N SER A 747 -9.18 17.86 13.14
CA SER A 747 -10.45 18.53 12.82
C SER A 747 -11.39 17.67 11.96
N LEU A 748 -10.91 16.53 11.49
CA LEU A 748 -11.58 15.57 10.63
C LEU A 748 -11.29 14.15 11.12
N ASP A 749 -12.10 13.17 10.72
CA ASP A 749 -11.98 11.86 11.30
C ASP A 749 -10.82 11.04 10.71
N ALA A 750 -9.76 10.79 11.49
CA ALA A 750 -8.58 10.05 11.03
C ALA A 750 -8.87 8.54 10.92
N ASP A 751 -8.59 7.94 9.77
CA ASP A 751 -8.77 6.49 9.54
C ASP A 751 -7.43 5.76 9.45
N SER A 752 -6.49 6.27 8.63
CA SER A 752 -5.16 5.70 8.46
C SER A 752 -4.05 6.59 9.02
N ILE A 753 -2.87 6.00 9.20
CA ILE A 753 -1.66 6.67 9.63
C ILE A 753 -0.45 6.08 8.89
N ALA A 754 0.40 6.96 8.36
CA ALA A 754 1.72 6.63 7.84
C ALA A 754 2.77 7.55 8.46
N VAL A 755 4.00 7.06 8.58
CA VAL A 755 5.12 7.79 9.20
C VAL A 755 6.31 7.77 8.25
N GLY A 756 7.00 8.90 8.11
CA GLY A 756 8.19 9.05 7.28
C GLY A 756 8.70 10.48 7.30
N ASP A 757 9.94 10.72 6.90
CA ASP A 757 10.51 12.06 6.75
C ASP A 757 10.01 12.70 5.45
N LEU A 758 8.90 13.45 5.53
CA LEU A 758 8.19 14.05 4.40
C LEU A 758 8.84 15.36 3.95
N ASN A 759 9.60 16.01 4.83
CA ASN A 759 10.22 17.31 4.55
C ASN A 759 11.76 17.27 4.40
N GLN A 760 12.36 16.09 4.58
CA GLN A 760 13.80 15.83 4.55
C GLN A 760 14.60 16.58 5.62
N ASP A 761 14.00 16.81 6.78
CA ASP A 761 14.69 17.44 7.92
C ASP A 761 15.40 16.42 8.84
N GLY A 762 15.23 15.12 8.55
CA GLY A 762 15.80 14.01 9.30
C GLY A 762 14.95 13.54 10.48
N ASN A 763 13.82 14.20 10.76
CA ASN A 763 12.86 13.78 11.76
C ASN A 763 11.69 13.04 11.10
N GLN A 764 11.02 12.19 11.88
CA GLN A 764 9.85 11.47 11.40
C GLN A 764 8.60 12.37 11.42
N ASP A 765 7.91 12.44 10.28
CA ASP A 765 6.64 13.14 10.10
C ASP A 765 5.47 12.14 10.01
N VAL A 766 4.24 12.64 10.15
CA VAL A 766 3.03 11.82 10.15
C VAL A 766 2.05 12.30 9.08
N ALA A 767 1.56 11.37 8.27
CA ALA A 767 0.44 11.58 7.34
C ALA A 767 -0.79 10.78 7.79
N LEU A 768 -1.96 11.42 7.79
CA LEU A 768 -3.24 10.85 8.21
C LEU A 768 -4.27 11.03 7.10
N THR A 769 -5.00 9.98 6.72
CA THR A 769 -6.23 10.17 5.91
C THR A 769 -7.40 10.50 6.81
N THR A 770 -8.22 11.43 6.35
CA THR A 770 -9.42 11.85 7.08
C THR A 770 -10.70 11.66 6.28
N PHE A 771 -11.79 11.24 6.93
CA PHE A 771 -13.13 11.11 6.35
C PHE A 771 -14.07 12.23 6.85
N GLY A 772 -14.82 12.88 5.95
CA GLY A 772 -15.70 14.01 6.30
C GLY A 772 -16.30 14.78 5.11
N GLN A 773 -16.67 16.05 5.28
CA GLN A 773 -17.22 16.88 4.19
C GLN A 773 -16.17 17.31 3.15
N SER A 774 -14.89 17.08 3.43
CA SER A 774 -13.76 17.34 2.53
C SER A 774 -12.66 16.34 2.87
N ASP A 775 -12.75 15.13 2.31
CA ASP A 775 -11.79 14.06 2.52
C ASP A 775 -10.38 14.51 2.13
N SER A 776 -9.47 14.53 3.11
CA SER A 776 -8.15 15.16 2.99
C SER A 776 -7.06 14.31 3.62
N ILE A 777 -5.83 14.44 3.10
CA ILE A 777 -4.60 14.00 3.75
C ILE A 777 -4.14 15.12 4.66
N TRP A 778 -3.96 14.81 5.94
CA TRP A 778 -3.48 15.71 6.96
C TRP A 778 -2.03 15.35 7.33
N MET A 779 -1.15 16.34 7.38
CA MET A 779 0.26 16.15 7.72
C MET A 779 0.65 16.86 9.01
N GLU A 780 1.47 16.20 9.82
CA GLU A 780 2.12 16.73 11.02
C GLU A 780 3.63 16.52 10.91
N PHE A 781 4.38 17.63 10.78
CA PHE A 781 5.83 17.58 10.68
C PHE A 781 6.48 17.47 12.07
N GLY A 782 7.33 16.48 12.28
CA GLY A 782 8.02 16.20 13.53
C GLY A 782 9.12 17.22 13.82
N LYS A 783 9.42 17.43 15.11
CA LYS A 783 10.58 18.24 15.54
C LYS A 783 11.78 17.39 15.99
N GLY A 784 11.64 16.07 16.02
CA GLY A 784 12.62 15.18 16.63
C GLY A 784 12.69 15.26 18.16
N ASP A 785 11.63 15.75 18.82
CA ASP A 785 11.53 15.81 20.29
C ASP A 785 10.24 15.17 20.83
N GLY A 786 9.57 14.36 20.00
CA GLY A 786 8.27 13.77 20.34
C GLY A 786 7.10 14.73 20.12
N THR A 787 7.36 15.96 19.68
CA THR A 787 6.35 16.96 19.33
C THR A 787 6.39 17.32 17.84
N PHE A 788 5.28 17.87 17.36
CA PHE A 788 5.12 18.29 15.98
C PHE A 788 5.17 19.82 15.87
N LEU A 789 5.57 20.34 14.71
CA LEU A 789 5.46 21.75 14.39
C LEU A 789 4.02 22.21 14.67
N PRO A 790 3.80 23.31 15.42
CA PRO A 790 2.46 23.79 15.68
C PRO A 790 1.72 24.07 14.37
N LEU A 791 0.38 24.01 14.39
CA LEU A 791 -0.43 24.55 13.32
C LEU A 791 0.11 25.94 12.96
N PRO A 792 0.43 26.27 11.68
CA PRO A 792 0.29 27.65 11.29
C PRO A 792 -1.14 27.96 11.72
N PRO A 793 -1.37 28.99 12.56
CA PRO A 793 -2.67 29.19 13.16
C PRO A 793 -3.72 29.16 12.07
N SER A 794 -4.48 28.06 12.00
CA SER A 794 -5.69 28.05 11.20
C SER A 794 -6.55 29.08 11.90
N PHE A 795 -6.67 30.25 11.30
CA PHE A 795 -7.67 31.18 11.74
C PHE A 795 -8.99 30.47 11.50
N GLU A 796 -9.58 29.93 12.57
CA GLU A 796 -11.02 29.90 12.61
C GLU A 796 -11.44 31.36 12.32
N ALA A 797 -11.87 31.62 11.10
CA ALA A 797 -12.76 32.72 10.78
C ALA A 797 -14.06 32.67 11.63
N GLY A 798 -14.16 31.71 12.57
CA GLY A 798 -15.12 31.61 13.66
C GLY A 798 -15.12 32.76 14.68
N LYS A 799 -14.24 33.77 14.56
CA LYS A 799 -14.47 35.09 15.19
C LYS A 799 -14.22 36.31 14.31
N VAL A 800 -13.48 36.18 13.22
CA VAL A 800 -13.19 37.28 12.29
C VAL A 800 -13.79 36.92 10.93
N GLY A 801 -15.01 37.40 10.66
CA GLY A 801 -15.65 37.30 9.35
C GLY A 801 -14.99 38.24 8.33
N ALA A 802 -13.74 37.96 7.96
CA ALA A 802 -12.98 38.77 7.00
C ALA A 802 -13.70 38.84 5.65
N ALA A 803 -13.92 40.06 5.16
CA ALA A 803 -14.47 40.41 3.86
C ALA A 803 -13.42 40.39 2.75
N LEU A 804 -12.21 40.89 3.08
CA LEU A 804 -11.18 41.36 2.16
C LEU A 804 -9.80 41.32 2.86
N ALA A 805 -8.74 41.00 2.11
CA ALA A 805 -7.34 40.94 2.55
C ALA A 805 -6.42 41.73 1.59
N VAL A 806 -5.40 42.43 2.05
CA VAL A 806 -4.39 43.07 1.18
C VAL A 806 -3.00 42.69 1.68
N SER A 807 -2.10 42.36 0.77
CA SER A 807 -0.70 42.05 1.11
C SER A 807 0.20 43.25 0.87
N GLY A 808 1.27 43.36 1.67
CA GLY A 808 2.25 44.43 1.61
C GLY A 808 3.28 44.28 2.74
N ASN A 809 4.37 45.05 2.73
CA ASN A 809 5.26 45.15 3.88
C ASN A 809 4.72 46.29 4.77
N PHE A 810 4.06 45.95 5.88
CA PHE A 810 3.44 46.90 6.81
C PHE A 810 4.26 47.05 8.11
N ASP A 811 5.30 46.27 8.35
CA ASP A 811 6.17 46.44 9.54
C ASP A 811 7.67 46.67 9.23
N ASP A 812 7.97 47.02 7.98
CA ASP A 812 9.29 47.36 7.45
C ASP A 812 10.35 46.26 7.65
N ASP A 813 9.93 45.01 7.86
CA ASP A 813 10.85 43.91 8.06
C ASP A 813 11.36 43.27 6.75
N ASN A 814 10.83 43.72 5.59
CA ASN A 814 11.04 43.20 4.23
C ASN A 814 10.43 41.82 3.94
N HIS A 815 9.52 41.36 4.79
CA HIS A 815 8.71 40.17 4.59
C HIS A 815 7.31 40.64 4.15
N LEU A 816 6.59 39.77 3.44
CA LEU A 816 5.25 40.10 2.97
C LEU A 816 4.25 39.83 4.09
N ASP A 817 3.49 40.84 4.47
CA ASP A 817 2.46 40.80 5.51
C ASP A 817 1.05 40.80 4.90
N VAL A 818 0.03 40.63 5.76
CA VAL A 818 -1.39 40.70 5.37
C VAL A 818 -2.19 41.62 6.29
N LEU A 819 -2.99 42.50 5.69
CA LEU A 819 -3.98 43.32 6.35
C LEU A 819 -5.40 42.86 5.98
N LEU A 820 -6.19 42.46 6.97
CA LEU A 820 -7.56 41.94 6.81
C LEU A 820 -8.60 42.98 7.19
N MET A 821 -9.73 43.01 6.47
CA MET A 821 -10.91 43.83 6.78
C MET A 821 -12.16 42.98 6.98
N ASN A 822 -12.95 43.22 8.03
CA ASN A 822 -14.12 42.41 8.41
C ASN A 822 -15.47 42.93 7.84
N ARG A 823 -16.33 42.05 7.27
CA ARG A 823 -17.62 42.43 6.65
C ARG A 823 -18.84 42.26 7.55
N PHE A 824 -18.80 41.36 8.54
CA PHE A 824 -19.99 40.93 9.28
C PHE A 824 -19.68 40.56 10.74
N GLY A 825 -20.20 41.37 11.67
CA GLY A 825 -20.22 41.05 13.10
C GLY A 825 -21.11 42.01 13.89
N ASN A 826 -21.96 41.49 14.77
CA ASN A 826 -22.83 42.30 15.63
C ASN A 826 -22.04 43.33 16.45
N LYS A 827 -22.35 44.62 16.29
CA LYS A 827 -22.10 45.77 17.19
C LYS A 827 -20.66 46.07 17.67
N ASP A 828 -19.70 45.16 17.54
CA ASP A 828 -18.29 45.33 17.87
C ASP A 828 -17.47 45.38 16.56
N PHE A 829 -17.51 46.52 15.87
CA PHE A 829 -16.84 46.71 14.57
C PHE A 829 -15.31 46.84 14.76
N ARG A 830 -14.58 45.75 14.56
CA ARG A 830 -13.12 45.74 14.38
C ARG A 830 -12.85 45.76 12.87
N VAL A 831 -12.35 46.88 12.34
CA VAL A 831 -12.30 47.09 10.88
C VAL A 831 -11.02 46.53 10.26
N LEU A 832 -9.90 46.46 10.99
CA LEU A 832 -8.63 45.95 10.47
C LEU A 832 -7.94 44.96 11.41
N ALA A 833 -7.33 43.92 10.86
CA ALA A 833 -6.40 43.03 11.56
C ALA A 833 -5.12 42.85 10.74
N PHE A 834 -3.98 43.14 11.36
CA PHE A 834 -2.65 43.00 10.76
C PHE A 834 -2.04 41.65 11.13
N LEU A 835 -1.47 40.96 10.15
CA LEU A 835 -0.79 39.68 10.29
C LEU A 835 0.65 39.86 9.78
N PRO A 836 1.67 39.91 10.68
CA PRO A 836 3.06 40.03 10.28
C PRO A 836 3.52 38.76 9.59
N GLY A 837 4.22 38.88 8.48
CA GLY A 837 4.84 37.80 7.74
C GLY A 837 6.13 37.35 8.42
N SER A 838 6.47 36.08 8.27
CA SER A 838 7.78 35.55 8.67
C SER A 838 8.73 35.40 7.48
N GLY A 839 8.26 35.69 6.26
CA GLY A 839 8.90 35.44 4.95
C GLY A 839 9.24 33.98 4.64
N THR A 840 8.67 33.05 5.40
CA THR A 840 8.67 31.61 5.09
C THR A 840 7.32 31.15 4.51
N GLY A 841 6.44 32.10 4.20
CA GLY A 841 5.03 31.85 3.83
C GLY A 841 4.07 31.94 5.02
N THR A 842 4.57 31.79 6.26
CA THR A 842 3.73 31.81 7.47
C THR A 842 3.52 33.22 8.04
N PHE A 843 2.40 33.40 8.77
CA PHE A 843 2.04 34.67 9.44
C PHE A 843 1.96 34.52 10.97
N GLY A 844 2.37 35.58 11.68
CA GLY A 844 2.26 35.70 13.13
C GLY A 844 0.82 35.93 13.63
N ALA A 845 0.66 36.07 14.94
CA ALA A 845 -0.65 36.30 15.56
C ALA A 845 -1.25 37.64 15.11
N PRO A 846 -2.57 37.71 14.84
CA PRO A 846 -3.21 38.90 14.30
C PRO A 846 -3.26 39.97 15.37
N VAL A 847 -2.82 41.17 15.01
CA VAL A 847 -2.98 42.38 15.81
C VAL A 847 -4.25 43.06 15.35
N GLU A 848 -5.26 43.09 16.23
CA GLU A 848 -6.57 43.66 15.92
C GLU A 848 -6.68 45.12 16.37
N PHE A 849 -7.24 45.98 15.52
CA PHE A 849 -7.43 47.40 15.81
C PHE A 849 -8.91 47.77 15.91
N ASN A 850 -9.28 48.41 17.02
CA ASN A 850 -10.60 49.02 17.18
C ASN A 850 -10.63 50.32 16.38
N ALA A 851 -11.15 50.26 15.16
CA ALA A 851 -11.11 51.38 14.23
C ALA A 851 -11.97 52.59 14.62
N HIS A 852 -12.83 52.50 15.64
CA HIS A 852 -13.62 53.65 16.12
C HIS A 852 -14.38 54.42 15.02
N THR A 853 -14.71 53.75 13.91
CA THR A 853 -15.36 54.36 12.74
C THR A 853 -16.78 53.86 12.63
N ASP A 854 -17.71 54.78 12.43
CA ASP A 854 -19.16 54.58 12.30
C ASP A 854 -19.60 53.85 10.99
N PHE A 855 -18.74 53.00 10.42
CA PHE A 855 -19.05 52.18 9.25
C PHE A 855 -20.03 51.05 9.61
N SER A 856 -21.13 50.96 8.87
CA SER A 856 -22.10 49.87 8.95
C SER A 856 -21.72 48.65 8.13
N THR A 857 -21.09 48.87 6.97
CA THR A 857 -20.58 47.83 6.07
C THR A 857 -19.38 48.36 5.29
N PRO A 858 -18.14 47.96 5.62
CA PRO A 858 -16.99 48.25 4.76
C PRO A 858 -17.12 47.50 3.42
N ARG A 859 -16.65 48.13 2.34
CA ARG A 859 -16.87 47.68 0.95
C ARG A 859 -15.58 47.27 0.24
N ASP A 860 -14.55 48.12 0.33
CA ASP A 860 -13.26 47.92 -0.33
C ASP A 860 -12.15 48.70 0.41
N MET A 861 -10.89 48.35 0.17
CA MET A 861 -9.73 49.03 0.75
C MET A 861 -8.57 49.16 -0.23
N ALA A 862 -7.82 50.25 -0.12
CA ALA A 862 -6.57 50.47 -0.83
C ALA A 862 -5.44 50.74 0.18
N VAL A 863 -4.20 50.36 -0.19
CA VAL A 863 -3.01 50.61 0.63
C VAL A 863 -1.96 51.33 -0.20
N ALA A 864 -1.29 52.30 0.41
CA ALA A 864 -0.16 53.05 -0.14
C ALA A 864 0.43 53.90 0.99
N ASP A 865 1.65 54.41 0.83
CA ASP A 865 2.14 55.48 1.68
C ASP A 865 1.36 56.78 1.38
N PHE A 866 0.46 57.18 2.28
CA PHE A 866 -0.37 58.37 2.10
C PHE A 866 0.18 59.59 2.84
N ASN A 867 1.10 59.43 3.79
CA ASN A 867 1.62 60.51 4.61
C ASN A 867 3.11 60.86 4.33
N GLY A 868 3.75 60.11 3.43
CA GLY A 868 5.14 60.29 3.00
C GLY A 868 6.18 59.77 4.00
N ASP A 869 5.82 58.86 4.91
CA ASP A 869 6.72 58.27 5.90
C ASP A 869 7.42 56.98 5.45
N GLU A 870 7.24 56.59 4.19
CA GLU A 870 7.77 55.39 3.55
C GLU A 870 7.12 54.08 4.02
N THR A 871 6.09 54.14 4.87
CA THR A 871 5.34 52.96 5.34
C THR A 871 3.95 52.87 4.69
N LEU A 872 3.45 51.65 4.48
CA LEU A 872 2.14 51.47 3.85
C LEU A 872 0.99 51.79 4.82
N ASP A 873 0.17 52.78 4.46
CA ASP A 873 -1.07 53.17 5.12
C ASP A 873 -2.29 52.47 4.48
N ALA A 874 -3.47 52.58 5.12
CA ALA A 874 -4.71 51.98 4.61
C ALA A 874 -5.86 53.00 4.46
N ALA A 875 -6.56 52.95 3.33
CA ALA A 875 -7.77 53.72 3.04
C ALA A 875 -8.96 52.78 2.82
N VAL A 876 -10.04 52.98 3.58
CA VAL A 876 -11.24 52.13 3.62
C VAL A 876 -12.48 52.92 3.22
N ILE A 877 -13.31 52.33 2.36
CA ILE A 877 -14.61 52.87 1.95
C ILE A 877 -15.76 51.98 2.43
N GLY A 878 -16.92 52.58 2.75
CA GLY A 878 -18.09 51.84 3.24
C GLY A 878 -19.34 52.69 3.46
N ASP A 879 -20.43 52.05 3.91
CA ASP A 879 -21.73 52.70 4.19
C ASP A 879 -21.85 53.13 5.66
N PHE A 880 -22.44 54.29 5.97
CA PHE A 880 -22.55 54.87 7.35
C PHE A 880 -23.83 54.41 8.11
N TYR A 881 -23.73 54.13 9.43
CA TYR A 881 -24.80 53.43 10.21
C TYR A 881 -25.98 54.28 10.73
N LEU A 882 -25.98 55.62 10.71
CA LEU A 882 -26.95 56.38 11.50
C LEU A 882 -28.01 57.14 10.70
N GLY A 883 -28.93 56.43 10.04
CA GLY A 883 -30.32 56.85 9.76
C GLY A 883 -30.58 58.28 9.21
N THR A 884 -29.56 58.93 8.66
CA THR A 884 -29.57 60.28 8.10
C THR A 884 -28.88 60.22 6.74
N SER A 885 -29.36 61.05 5.80
CA SER A 885 -28.82 61.18 4.44
C SER A 885 -27.32 61.56 4.44
N PRO A 886 -26.59 61.32 3.31
CA PRO A 886 -25.12 61.40 3.13
C PRO A 886 -24.38 62.54 3.84
N PRO A 887 -23.06 62.40 4.06
CA PRO A 887 -22.15 61.53 3.28
C PRO A 887 -21.52 60.33 4.01
N SER A 888 -21.28 59.25 3.27
CA SER A 888 -20.40 58.14 3.69
C SER A 888 -18.95 58.65 3.74
N PRO A 889 -18.18 58.34 4.80
CA PRO A 889 -16.82 58.85 4.90
C PRO A 889 -15.78 57.94 4.24
N LEU A 890 -14.63 58.52 3.87
CA LEU A 890 -13.35 57.81 3.69
C LEU A 890 -12.71 57.64 5.07
N GLY A 891 -12.37 56.39 5.42
CA GLY A 891 -11.57 56.09 6.61
C GLY A 891 -10.12 55.91 6.21
N VAL A 892 -9.20 56.64 6.83
CA VAL A 892 -7.76 56.53 6.56
C VAL A 892 -7.06 56.12 7.85
N PHE A 893 -6.12 55.20 7.76
CA PHE A 893 -5.35 54.64 8.86
C PHE A 893 -3.87 54.79 8.55
N THR A 894 -3.16 55.56 9.36
CA THR A 894 -1.71 55.69 9.24
C THR A 894 -1.01 54.57 9.98
N ASN A 895 -0.03 53.95 9.36
CA ASN A 895 0.80 52.91 9.95
C ASN A 895 2.03 53.54 10.62
N ASP A 896 2.63 52.85 11.59
CA ASP A 896 3.82 53.33 12.30
C ASP A 896 5.11 52.59 11.90
N GLY A 897 5.05 51.77 10.85
CA GLY A 897 6.16 50.92 10.39
C GLY A 897 6.40 49.71 11.28
N HIS A 898 5.52 49.42 12.23
CA HIS A 898 5.57 48.21 13.08
C HIS A 898 4.22 47.47 13.10
N GLY A 899 3.43 47.67 12.03
CA GLY A 899 2.13 47.05 11.87
C GLY A 899 1.02 47.62 12.75
N VAL A 900 1.20 48.80 13.38
CA VAL A 900 0.16 49.44 14.20
C VAL A 900 -0.58 50.53 13.43
N PHE A 901 -1.84 50.27 13.10
CA PHE A 901 -2.69 51.18 12.34
C PHE A 901 -3.47 52.15 13.25
N THR A 902 -3.25 53.45 13.07
CA THR A 902 -3.94 54.53 13.80
C THR A 902 -4.99 55.21 12.92
N PRO A 903 -6.29 55.21 13.27
CA PRO A 903 -7.32 55.87 12.48
C PRO A 903 -7.22 57.39 12.53
N LEU A 904 -7.34 58.04 11.37
CA LEU A 904 -7.58 59.47 11.24
C LEU A 904 -9.07 59.82 11.32
N ALA A 905 -9.37 61.11 11.49
CA ALA A 905 -10.76 61.59 11.47
C ALA A 905 -11.43 61.28 10.11
N PRO A 906 -12.64 60.67 10.08
CA PRO A 906 -13.29 60.29 8.83
C PRO A 906 -13.55 61.51 7.92
N GLN A 907 -13.30 61.36 6.61
CA GLN A 907 -13.41 62.47 5.66
C GLN A 907 -14.68 62.34 4.77
N PRO A 908 -15.61 63.30 4.79
CA PRO A 908 -16.93 63.17 4.19
C PRO A 908 -16.94 63.47 2.67
N PHE A 909 -16.55 62.50 1.84
CA PHE A 909 -16.48 62.69 0.37
C PHE A 909 -17.65 62.11 -0.43
N PHE A 910 -18.40 61.14 0.11
CA PHE A 910 -19.27 60.31 -0.72
C PHE A 910 -20.75 60.59 -0.48
N ASP A 911 -21.41 61.14 -1.49
CA ASP A 911 -22.83 61.46 -1.44
C ASP A 911 -23.74 60.23 -1.67
N ASN A 912 -23.23 59.12 -2.22
CA ASN A 912 -23.96 57.85 -2.31
C ASN A 912 -23.06 56.65 -2.71
N GLN A 913 -23.09 55.57 -1.93
CA GLN A 913 -22.63 54.20 -2.25
C GLN A 913 -21.26 54.06 -2.96
N PRO A 914 -20.14 54.28 -2.26
CA PRO A 914 -18.83 53.86 -2.77
C PRO A 914 -18.76 52.33 -2.88
N GLN A 915 -18.22 51.80 -3.98
CA GLN A 915 -18.18 50.35 -4.29
C GLN A 915 -16.78 49.77 -4.42
N SER A 916 -15.82 50.54 -4.96
CA SER A 916 -14.43 50.10 -5.12
C SER A 916 -13.47 51.29 -5.02
N VAL A 917 -12.23 51.04 -4.60
CA VAL A 917 -11.18 52.04 -4.47
C VAL A 917 -9.84 51.47 -4.95
N VAL A 918 -9.03 52.29 -5.61
CA VAL A 918 -7.64 51.96 -5.97
C VAL A 918 -6.73 53.15 -5.64
N ALA A 919 -5.53 52.86 -5.13
CA ALA A 919 -4.50 53.86 -4.87
C ALA A 919 -3.56 53.95 -6.08
N ALA A 920 -3.32 55.15 -6.59
CA ALA A 920 -2.36 55.39 -7.67
C ALA A 920 -2.00 56.87 -7.80
N ARG A 921 -0.90 57.19 -8.49
CA ARG A 921 -0.49 58.58 -8.78
C ARG A 921 -1.25 59.11 -9.99
N ILE A 922 -2.28 59.94 -9.79
CA ILE A 922 -3.24 60.30 -10.85
C ILE A 922 -2.95 61.71 -11.41
N ASP A 923 -2.35 62.61 -10.64
CA ASP A 923 -2.00 63.97 -11.06
C ASP A 923 -0.49 64.25 -11.20
N ALA A 924 0.31 63.18 -11.21
CA ALA A 924 1.76 63.20 -11.41
C ALA A 924 2.54 64.00 -10.35
N ASP A 925 1.98 64.19 -9.16
CA ASP A 925 2.71 64.69 -8.00
C ASP A 925 3.45 63.56 -7.22
N ALA A 926 4.05 63.94 -6.10
CA ALA A 926 4.87 63.03 -5.30
C ALA A 926 4.03 62.12 -4.38
N ASP A 927 2.73 62.34 -4.30
CA ASP A 927 1.85 61.71 -3.33
C ASP A 927 0.94 60.68 -4.04
N THR A 928 0.57 59.61 -3.35
CA THR A 928 -0.34 58.60 -3.93
C THR A 928 -1.78 59.01 -3.70
N ASP A 929 -2.57 59.13 -4.78
CA ASP A 929 -3.99 59.51 -4.75
C ASP A 929 -4.91 58.30 -4.62
N LEU A 930 -6.22 58.57 -4.51
CA LEU A 930 -7.26 57.54 -4.58
C LEU A 930 -8.23 57.78 -5.74
N VAL A 931 -8.60 56.72 -6.43
CA VAL A 931 -9.73 56.71 -7.36
C VAL A 931 -10.84 55.85 -6.77
N VAL A 932 -12.01 56.45 -6.56
CA VAL A 932 -13.16 55.79 -5.92
C VAL A 932 -14.31 55.67 -6.90
N GLY A 933 -14.79 54.44 -7.08
CA GLY A 933 -15.99 54.13 -7.83
C GLY A 933 -17.23 54.34 -6.98
N GLN A 934 -18.14 55.18 -7.44
CA GLN A 934 -19.38 55.52 -6.74
C GLN A 934 -20.55 55.63 -7.71
N ASN A 935 -21.69 55.01 -7.40
CA ASN A 935 -22.91 55.08 -8.22
C ASN A 935 -22.68 55.02 -9.75
N LEU A 936 -22.74 56.14 -10.50
CA LEU A 936 -22.48 56.19 -11.94
C LEU A 936 -21.24 57.03 -12.29
N SER A 937 -20.24 57.09 -11.41
CA SER A 937 -19.03 57.90 -11.60
C SER A 937 -17.80 57.30 -10.92
N ILE A 938 -16.62 57.70 -11.39
CA ILE A 938 -15.40 57.62 -10.60
C ILE A 938 -15.03 59.01 -10.11
N ARG A 939 -14.57 59.11 -8.86
CA ARG A 939 -14.06 60.35 -8.24
C ARG A 939 -12.59 60.17 -7.91
N VAL A 940 -11.76 61.13 -8.30
CA VAL A 940 -10.37 61.24 -7.83
C VAL A 940 -10.35 62.00 -6.51
N LEU A 941 -9.62 61.50 -5.52
CA LEU A 941 -9.30 62.17 -4.27
C LEU A 941 -7.79 62.40 -4.25
N LEU A 942 -7.39 63.67 -4.32
CA LEU A 942 -6.00 64.08 -4.38
C LEU A 942 -5.40 64.07 -2.97
N ASN A 943 -4.26 63.43 -2.80
CA ASN A 943 -3.59 63.39 -1.51
C ASN A 943 -2.84 64.69 -1.24
N ASN A 944 -2.90 65.21 -0.01
CA ASN A 944 -2.20 66.43 0.39
C ASN A 944 -0.80 66.14 0.98
N GLY A 945 -0.37 64.87 0.99
CA GLY A 945 0.94 64.42 1.49
C GLY A 945 1.01 64.22 3.00
N ASP A 946 -0.13 64.24 3.70
CA ASP A 946 -0.24 64.03 5.16
C ASP A 946 -1.38 63.06 5.52
N ALA A 947 -1.70 62.14 4.59
CA ALA A 947 -2.85 61.24 4.65
C ALA A 947 -4.21 61.95 4.76
N THR A 948 -4.27 63.25 4.42
CA THR A 948 -5.53 63.95 4.16
C THR A 948 -5.77 64.13 2.67
N PHE A 949 -7.05 64.08 2.27
CA PHE A 949 -7.42 64.12 0.86
C PHE A 949 -8.22 65.39 0.53
N THR A 950 -8.16 65.80 -0.73
CA THR A 950 -8.99 66.86 -1.31
C THR A 950 -9.83 66.27 -2.45
N ALA A 951 -11.10 66.64 -2.54
CA ALA A 951 -11.95 66.17 -3.63
C ALA A 951 -11.45 66.72 -4.99
N GLY A 952 -11.00 65.81 -5.86
CA GLY A 952 -10.55 66.08 -7.21
C GLY A 952 -11.66 65.92 -8.26
N PRO A 953 -11.27 65.83 -9.55
CA PRO A 953 -12.20 65.66 -10.66
C PRO A 953 -13.10 64.41 -10.54
N GLU A 954 -14.32 64.51 -11.06
CA GLU A 954 -15.28 63.41 -11.13
C GLU A 954 -15.65 63.13 -12.59
N THR A 955 -15.51 61.87 -13.00
CA THR A 955 -15.89 61.40 -14.34
C THR A 955 -17.20 60.64 -14.23
N THR A 956 -18.24 61.13 -14.90
CA THR A 956 -19.59 60.56 -14.85
C THR A 956 -19.88 59.69 -16.07
N PHE A 957 -20.60 58.60 -15.86
CA PHE A 957 -21.03 57.64 -16.86
C PHE A 957 -22.55 57.66 -17.00
N THR A 958 -23.07 57.34 -18.18
CA THR A 958 -24.51 57.45 -18.48
C THR A 958 -25.36 56.29 -17.95
N SER A 959 -24.76 55.13 -17.69
CA SER A 959 -25.46 53.92 -17.22
C SER A 959 -24.53 52.83 -16.66
N VAL A 960 -23.35 53.19 -16.16
CA VAL A 960 -22.29 52.26 -15.73
C VAL A 960 -22.00 52.49 -14.25
N SER A 961 -22.10 51.45 -13.42
CA SER A 961 -21.72 51.51 -12.00
C SER A 961 -20.37 50.84 -11.78
N PRO A 962 -19.30 51.55 -11.41
CA PRO A 962 -17.98 50.94 -11.23
C PRO A 962 -18.01 49.91 -10.09
N HIS A 963 -17.84 48.61 -10.42
CA HIS A 963 -17.82 47.51 -9.44
C HIS A 963 -16.40 47.00 -9.14
N ALA A 964 -15.47 47.22 -10.07
CA ALA A 964 -14.06 46.91 -9.91
C ALA A 964 -13.23 48.02 -10.56
N LEU A 965 -12.13 48.41 -9.91
CA LEU A 965 -11.15 49.36 -10.42
C LEU A 965 -9.76 48.71 -10.41
N ALA A 966 -8.95 49.08 -11.39
CA ALA A 966 -7.50 48.84 -11.42
C ALA A 966 -6.82 50.04 -12.07
N ALA A 967 -5.56 50.29 -11.76
CA ALA A 967 -4.81 51.43 -12.28
C ALA A 967 -3.38 51.04 -12.65
N ALA A 968 -2.92 51.48 -13.83
CA ALA A 968 -1.58 51.26 -14.36
C ALA A 968 -1.34 52.17 -15.57
N ASP A 969 -0.10 52.35 -15.99
CA ASP A 969 0.23 53.03 -17.27
C ASP A 969 0.10 52.03 -18.44
N LEU A 970 -1.06 52.00 -19.09
CA LEU A 970 -1.44 51.00 -20.11
C LEU A 970 -0.95 51.37 -21.51
N ASN A 971 -0.60 52.63 -21.73
CA ASN A 971 -0.08 53.13 -23.01
C ASN A 971 1.42 53.53 -22.94
N MET A 972 2.08 53.29 -21.80
CA MET A 972 3.48 53.59 -21.53
C MET A 972 3.85 55.07 -21.74
N ASP A 973 2.91 55.99 -21.47
CA ASP A 973 3.14 57.43 -21.64
C ASP A 973 3.67 58.12 -20.35
N GLY A 974 3.86 57.34 -19.29
CA GLY A 974 4.32 57.78 -17.99
C GLY A 974 3.22 58.33 -17.09
N LYS A 975 1.94 58.18 -17.47
CA LYS A 975 0.78 58.62 -16.69
C LYS A 975 -0.08 57.43 -16.34
N THR A 976 -0.67 57.47 -15.16
CA THR A 976 -1.54 56.39 -14.69
C THR A 976 -2.89 56.44 -15.40
N ASP A 977 -3.27 55.32 -15.99
CA ASP A 977 -4.59 55.04 -16.54
C ASP A 977 -5.47 54.28 -15.54
N VAL A 978 -6.78 54.28 -15.75
CA VAL A 978 -7.74 53.56 -14.90
C VAL A 978 -8.60 52.62 -15.72
N VAL A 979 -8.74 51.38 -15.26
CA VAL A 979 -9.65 50.38 -15.81
C VAL A 979 -10.87 50.23 -14.90
N VAL A 980 -12.07 50.27 -15.47
CA VAL A 980 -13.34 50.16 -14.75
C VAL A 980 -14.12 48.95 -15.26
N GLY A 981 -14.47 48.03 -14.36
CA GLY A 981 -15.30 46.86 -14.66
C GLY A 981 -16.76 47.07 -14.23
N TYR A 982 -17.71 46.71 -15.09
CA TYR A 982 -19.15 46.81 -14.81
C TYR A 982 -20.03 45.78 -15.53
N ASN A 983 -21.17 45.42 -14.92
CA ASN A 983 -22.17 44.48 -15.44
C ASN A 983 -23.37 45.18 -16.08
N ARG A 984 -23.61 44.95 -17.38
CA ARG A 984 -24.90 45.25 -18.03
C ARG A 984 -25.81 44.02 -18.00
N PHE A 985 -27.09 44.22 -18.31
CA PHE A 985 -28.05 43.11 -18.40
C PHE A 985 -27.68 42.05 -19.45
N THR A 986 -26.89 42.43 -20.46
CA THR A 986 -26.57 41.62 -21.65
C THR A 986 -25.14 41.10 -21.67
N ASP A 987 -24.20 41.83 -21.09
CA ASP A 987 -22.75 41.60 -21.14
C ASP A 987 -22.05 42.34 -19.98
N THR A 988 -20.76 42.09 -19.81
CA THR A 988 -19.91 42.85 -18.90
C THR A 988 -19.04 43.79 -19.73
N LEU A 989 -18.86 45.02 -19.27
CA LEU A 989 -18.10 46.06 -19.97
C LEU A 989 -16.89 46.48 -19.14
N VAL A 990 -15.74 46.59 -19.80
CA VAL A 990 -14.49 47.12 -19.27
C VAL A 990 -14.23 48.46 -19.95
N LEU A 991 -14.14 49.53 -19.16
CA LEU A 991 -13.76 50.85 -19.64
C LEU A 991 -12.28 51.07 -19.36
N VAL A 992 -11.51 51.45 -20.37
CA VAL A 992 -10.13 51.93 -20.21
C VAL A 992 -10.12 53.45 -20.32
N LEU A 993 -9.68 54.12 -19.25
CA LEU A 993 -9.61 55.57 -19.15
C LEU A 993 -8.15 56.00 -19.12
N LEU A 994 -7.65 56.48 -20.26
CA LEU A 994 -6.27 56.94 -20.36
C LEU A 994 -6.07 58.26 -19.60
N GLY A 995 -5.04 58.34 -18.76
CA GLY A 995 -4.74 59.45 -17.88
C GLY A 995 -4.12 60.64 -18.59
N LYS A 996 -4.54 61.85 -18.21
CA LYS A 996 -3.89 63.09 -18.68
C LYS A 996 -2.74 63.55 -17.79
N GLY A 997 -2.62 62.97 -16.59
CA GLY A 997 -1.61 63.30 -15.59
C GLY A 997 -1.92 64.58 -14.83
N ASP A 998 -3.16 65.06 -14.84
CA ASP A 998 -3.65 66.23 -14.11
C ASP A 998 -4.88 65.92 -13.25
N GLY A 999 -5.11 64.64 -12.96
CA GLY A 999 -6.30 64.16 -12.29
C GLY A 999 -7.50 63.89 -13.22
N THR A 1000 -7.38 64.14 -14.52
CA THR A 1000 -8.46 63.90 -15.51
C THR A 1000 -8.10 62.83 -16.52
N PHE A 1001 -9.12 62.30 -17.21
CA PHE A 1001 -8.98 61.21 -18.17
C PHE A 1001 -9.40 61.64 -19.60
N GLU A 1002 -8.89 60.92 -20.58
CA GLU A 1002 -9.39 60.96 -21.96
C GLU A 1002 -10.79 60.34 -22.08
N THR A 1003 -11.36 60.36 -23.28
CA THR A 1003 -12.64 59.69 -23.54
C THR A 1003 -12.47 58.19 -23.33
N PRO A 1004 -13.33 57.51 -22.52
CA PRO A 1004 -13.16 56.09 -22.22
C PRO A 1004 -13.23 55.20 -23.48
N ILE A 1005 -12.37 54.19 -23.53
CA ILE A 1005 -12.42 53.11 -24.50
C ILE A 1005 -13.27 51.98 -23.92
N GLU A 1006 -14.28 51.52 -24.66
CA GLU A 1006 -15.21 50.48 -24.21
C GLU A 1006 -14.84 49.10 -24.79
N LEU A 1007 -14.71 48.09 -23.93
CA LEU A 1007 -14.43 46.70 -24.28
C LEU A 1007 -15.53 45.79 -23.71
N SER A 1008 -16.13 44.94 -24.54
CA SER A 1008 -17.15 43.98 -24.12
C SER A 1008 -16.55 42.62 -23.82
N VAL A 1009 -16.92 42.03 -22.68
CA VAL A 1009 -16.54 40.68 -22.25
C VAL A 1009 -17.77 39.85 -21.85
N PRO A 1010 -17.66 38.52 -21.76
CA PRO A 1010 -18.76 37.66 -21.32
C PRO A 1010 -19.35 38.08 -19.96
N ARG A 1011 -20.66 37.90 -19.81
CA ARG A 1011 -21.45 38.38 -18.66
C ARG A 1011 -21.10 37.65 -17.35
N GLY A 1012 -20.95 38.43 -16.27
CA GLY A 1012 -20.75 37.90 -14.91
C GLY A 1012 -20.09 38.93 -13.99
N ASP A 1013 -20.05 38.65 -12.67
CA ASP A 1013 -19.45 39.56 -11.69
C ASP A 1013 -17.94 39.76 -11.95
N VAL A 1014 -17.51 41.03 -12.00
CA VAL A 1014 -16.20 41.43 -12.52
C VAL A 1014 -15.17 41.57 -11.42
N LYS A 1015 -13.99 40.99 -11.64
CA LYS A 1015 -12.73 41.41 -11.02
C LYS A 1015 -11.70 41.68 -12.11
N LEU A 1016 -10.78 42.58 -11.82
CA LEU A 1016 -9.76 43.06 -12.74
C LEU A 1016 -8.37 42.83 -12.14
N ALA A 1017 -7.42 42.45 -12.98
CA ALA A 1017 -5.99 42.55 -12.69
C ALA A 1017 -5.25 43.03 -13.94
N ILE A 1018 -4.11 43.69 -13.74
CA ILE A 1018 -3.26 44.22 -14.81
C ILE A 1018 -1.85 43.68 -14.60
N ALA A 1019 -1.31 43.03 -15.62
CA ALA A 1019 0.07 42.53 -15.66
C ALA A 1019 0.43 42.22 -17.11
N ASP A 1020 1.72 42.07 -17.43
CA ASP A 1020 2.13 41.50 -18.73
C ASP A 1020 1.95 39.97 -18.67
N PHE A 1021 0.74 39.50 -19.00
CA PHE A 1021 0.41 38.08 -18.96
C PHE A 1021 0.96 37.32 -20.18
N THR A 1022 1.33 38.03 -21.24
CA THR A 1022 1.87 37.44 -22.46
C THR A 1022 3.39 37.44 -22.55
N GLY A 1023 4.07 38.19 -21.67
CA GLY A 1023 5.52 38.39 -21.68
C GLY A 1023 5.99 39.23 -22.87
N ASP A 1024 5.12 40.04 -23.47
CA ASP A 1024 5.41 40.80 -24.68
C ASP A 1024 5.80 42.27 -24.43
N GLY A 1025 5.75 42.70 -23.16
CA GLY A 1025 6.14 44.02 -22.68
C GLY A 1025 4.96 44.92 -22.30
N PRO A 1026 3.99 45.20 -23.20
CA PRO A 1026 2.75 45.87 -22.86
C PRO A 1026 1.96 45.20 -21.73
N LEU A 1027 1.27 46.00 -20.92
CA LEU A 1027 0.38 45.48 -19.87
C LEU A 1027 -0.93 44.96 -20.46
N ASP A 1028 -1.33 43.78 -20.02
CA ASP A 1028 -2.58 43.10 -20.35
C ASP A 1028 -3.62 43.27 -19.22
N ILE A 1029 -4.90 43.07 -19.54
CA ILE A 1029 -6.00 43.11 -18.56
C ILE A 1029 -6.62 41.71 -18.43
N LEU A 1030 -6.58 41.15 -17.23
CA LEU A 1030 -7.31 39.92 -16.89
C LEU A 1030 -8.67 40.29 -16.29
N VAL A 1031 -9.72 39.75 -16.89
CA VAL A 1031 -11.11 39.97 -16.47
C VAL A 1031 -11.74 38.63 -16.09
N THR A 1032 -12.05 38.45 -14.81
CA THR A 1032 -12.86 37.30 -14.38
C THR A 1032 -14.31 37.70 -14.32
N SER A 1033 -15.17 36.81 -14.79
CA SER A 1033 -16.61 37.02 -14.91
C SER A 1033 -17.33 35.77 -14.38
N ALA A 1034 -17.99 35.91 -13.23
CA ALA A 1034 -18.69 34.82 -12.56
C ALA A 1034 -20.20 34.89 -12.81
N GLN A 1035 -20.76 33.84 -13.43
CA GLN A 1035 -22.20 33.64 -13.57
C GLN A 1035 -22.55 32.17 -13.30
N PHE A 1036 -23.04 31.87 -12.09
CA PHE A 1036 -23.32 30.49 -11.66
C PHE A 1036 -24.13 29.70 -12.71
N PRO A 1037 -23.69 28.50 -13.14
CA PRO A 1037 -22.56 27.71 -12.61
C PRO A 1037 -21.20 27.94 -13.29
N SER A 1038 -21.07 28.91 -14.20
CA SER A 1038 -19.86 29.13 -15.01
C SER A 1038 -19.07 30.36 -14.55
N VAL A 1039 -17.78 30.17 -14.27
CA VAL A 1039 -16.80 31.27 -14.15
C VAL A 1039 -15.98 31.31 -15.42
N THR A 1040 -15.82 32.49 -16.02
CA THR A 1040 -14.95 32.70 -17.19
C THR A 1040 -13.82 33.66 -16.84
N ALA A 1041 -12.63 33.39 -17.38
CA ALA A 1041 -11.50 34.32 -17.32
C ALA A 1041 -11.15 34.76 -18.75
N THR A 1042 -11.11 36.07 -19.00
CA THR A 1042 -10.76 36.65 -20.30
C THR A 1042 -9.51 37.48 -20.16
N VAL A 1043 -8.47 37.15 -20.93
CA VAL A 1043 -7.26 37.96 -21.06
C VAL A 1043 -7.44 38.90 -22.26
N LEU A 1044 -7.37 40.19 -22.00
CA LEU A 1044 -7.35 41.26 -23.00
C LEU A 1044 -5.90 41.69 -23.16
N ARG A 1045 -5.29 41.34 -24.30
CA ARG A 1045 -3.90 41.65 -24.60
C ARG A 1045 -3.73 43.13 -24.92
N GLY A 1046 -2.78 43.78 -24.27
CA GLY A 1046 -2.39 45.15 -24.51
C GLY A 1046 -1.54 45.27 -25.77
N THR A 1047 -1.78 46.31 -26.55
CA THR A 1047 -0.95 46.62 -27.74
C THR A 1047 0.10 47.70 -27.50
N GLY A 1048 0.15 48.22 -26.26
CA GLY A 1048 1.11 49.23 -25.82
C GLY A 1048 0.79 50.67 -26.23
N ASP A 1049 -0.33 50.91 -26.92
CA ASP A 1049 -0.82 52.26 -27.28
C ASP A 1049 -2.15 52.61 -26.57
N GLY A 1050 -2.54 51.83 -25.56
CA GLY A 1050 -3.81 51.93 -24.84
C GLY A 1050 -4.97 51.16 -25.48
N ASN A 1051 -4.76 50.46 -26.61
CA ASN A 1051 -5.75 49.55 -27.19
C ASN A 1051 -5.54 48.09 -26.76
N PHE A 1052 -6.64 47.32 -26.78
CA PHE A 1052 -6.67 45.93 -26.33
C PHE A 1052 -7.40 45.02 -27.33
N GLU A 1053 -6.93 43.78 -27.43
CA GLU A 1053 -7.60 42.70 -28.17
C GLU A 1053 -7.87 41.48 -27.27
N THR A 1054 -8.97 40.77 -27.50
CA THR A 1054 -9.24 39.53 -26.74
C THR A 1054 -8.28 38.43 -27.19
N LEU A 1055 -7.40 37.99 -26.29
CA LEU A 1055 -6.44 36.92 -26.56
C LEU A 1055 -7.08 35.54 -26.36
N VAL A 1056 -7.64 35.32 -25.17
CA VAL A 1056 -8.23 34.04 -24.77
C VAL A 1056 -9.37 34.22 -23.78
N THR A 1057 -10.37 33.36 -23.86
CA THR A 1057 -11.43 33.20 -22.86
C THR A 1057 -11.45 31.76 -22.38
N LEU A 1058 -11.14 31.55 -21.10
CA LEU A 1058 -11.12 30.24 -20.45
C LEU A 1058 -12.48 29.97 -19.77
N PRO A 1059 -13.17 28.86 -20.07
CA PRO A 1059 -14.41 28.48 -19.41
C PRO A 1059 -14.16 27.66 -18.12
N ASN A 1060 -15.06 27.81 -17.13
CA ASN A 1060 -15.16 26.99 -15.90
C ASN A 1060 -13.92 26.97 -14.99
N VAL A 1061 -13.30 28.13 -14.78
CA VAL A 1061 -12.02 28.24 -14.06
C VAL A 1061 -12.14 28.07 -12.53
N ALA A 1062 -13.35 28.07 -11.95
CA ALA A 1062 -13.63 27.79 -10.52
C ALA A 1062 -15.14 27.58 -10.24
N GLN A 1063 -15.50 27.03 -9.06
CA GLN A 1063 -16.91 26.95 -8.58
C GLN A 1063 -17.45 28.27 -7.99
N SER A 1064 -16.57 29.19 -7.56
CA SER A 1064 -16.91 30.56 -7.13
C SER A 1064 -15.67 31.45 -7.24
N ALA A 1065 -15.78 32.63 -7.87
CA ALA A 1065 -14.70 33.62 -7.89
C ALA A 1065 -15.06 34.77 -6.94
N GLU A 1066 -14.62 34.69 -5.68
CA GLU A 1066 -14.80 35.81 -4.72
C GLU A 1066 -13.67 36.86 -4.84
N ARG A 1067 -12.47 36.47 -5.30
CA ARG A 1067 -11.36 37.39 -5.62
C ARG A 1067 -10.32 36.78 -6.58
N LEU A 1068 -9.65 37.65 -7.34
CA LEU A 1068 -8.46 37.37 -8.15
C LEU A 1068 -7.27 38.09 -7.48
N VAL A 1069 -6.18 37.38 -7.20
CA VAL A 1069 -4.92 37.92 -6.67
C VAL A 1069 -3.83 37.60 -7.69
N VAL A 1070 -3.12 38.62 -8.17
CA VAL A 1070 -1.96 38.46 -9.05
C VAL A 1070 -0.76 38.94 -8.23
N GLY A 1071 0.13 38.01 -7.92
CA GLY A 1071 1.38 38.24 -7.19
C GLY A 1071 2.54 38.42 -8.15
#